data_AF-A0A9E5PLH0-F1
#
_entry.id   AF-A0A9E5PLH0-F1
#
_cell.length_a   1.000
_cell.length_b   1.000
_cell.length_c   1.000
_cell.angle_alpha   90.00
_cell.angle_beta   90.00
_cell.angle_gamma   90.00
#
_symmetry.space_group_name_H-M   'P 1'
#
loop_
_entity.id
_entity.type
_entity.pdbx_description
1 polymer ?
#
loop_
_entity_poly.entity_id
_entity_poly.type
_entity_poly.pdbx_seq_one_letter_code
_entity_poly.pdbx_strand_id
1 'polypeptide(L)'
;MRSVHSVPLAALIVGACAGAPQPSLSPTPDTVALDLALSYTEEFEGSGKTSIAPSQHLAIVDYKSRLVINPSREFLQALATTERDILPALADFEQMRINSTAGLVKAATEYVENATAAIRAVEAAGPADQLAPSQVEELQERIGKQAELGLALITPVRIAAEAEARMLHGDDEDAVVAAVDRMTVPIFQNASGQDVILNVPVFAEFLARQIKFASRRARVDAEIANVAGTARFRMRAWLRRPGKEPVAVSIQNYDDIHSFDAPKRPRIAFRMTEREQRRLEQGSAVARDAAQLVRDLRNRRSALRLGLPELQSSVEGTLEGLTDLVLDSVPTRLTTTLLDATQTAKSALDSLTARYSDLQQLEAFIGGLNQGLASIKAGIDGLRSAAADPSPAALLQFSVAVPHTVSGALTLIVDYSSQIPVNLQRLDTLAVVLADMVTEEAAAVRSAVERELSETKGALRSLADQMSRYATLVQALQELFSRNQAIAVADELDASNVDPRVRTLDLDAVVPGTVFLNATPADRGDALEVRAELVALDDTGQEETLQEARRMFRVERLGLTSDFSAHLIFVNRFGTGDSDQSDASFEPAPSASWTLHHRIRSTNLWSFFDPGIGVNTAALDFDDDNFQIGVGMHVTLFNDLLTYGVGYNLNADSDNWYHYFGVEVLQALETVGSAFGGLLKGGGGG
;
A
#
# COMPACT_ATOMS: atom_id res chain seq x y z
N MET A 1 78.12 18.07 -18.46
CA MET A 1 77.31 17.10 -19.22
C MET A 1 76.40 16.35 -18.24
N ARG A 2 75.17 16.82 -18.04
CA ARG A 2 74.09 16.07 -17.35
C ARG A 2 72.91 16.07 -18.31
N SER A 3 72.58 14.90 -18.84
CA SER A 3 71.43 14.69 -19.72
C SER A 3 70.17 14.66 -18.86
N VAL A 4 69.34 15.69 -18.98
CA VAL A 4 67.98 15.69 -18.45
C VAL A 4 67.12 14.90 -19.43
N HIS A 5 66.56 13.79 -18.98
CA HIS A 5 65.56 13.04 -19.75
C HIS A 5 64.24 13.79 -19.73
N SER A 6 63.91 14.43 -20.86
CA SER A 6 62.57 14.93 -21.14
C SER A 6 61.65 13.74 -21.43
N VAL A 7 60.79 13.38 -20.48
CA VAL A 7 59.67 12.46 -20.71
C VAL A 7 58.59 13.21 -21.50
N PRO A 8 58.08 12.70 -22.63
CA PRO A 8 57.10 13.42 -23.43
C PRO A 8 55.74 13.43 -22.72
N LEU A 9 55.38 14.60 -22.19
CA LEU A 9 54.08 14.91 -21.56
C LEU A 9 52.87 14.51 -22.45
N ALA A 10 53.06 14.46 -23.77
CA ALA A 10 52.05 14.06 -24.74
C ALA A 10 51.55 12.60 -24.58
N ALA A 11 52.38 11.68 -24.05
CA ALA A 11 51.98 10.28 -23.88
C ALA A 11 51.07 10.06 -22.65
N LEU A 12 51.12 10.95 -21.66
CA LEU A 12 50.34 10.84 -20.42
C LEU A 12 48.90 11.37 -20.59
N ILE A 13 48.70 12.33 -21.51
CA ILE A 13 47.39 12.93 -21.79
C ILE A 13 46.51 11.99 -22.62
N VAL A 14 47.08 11.22 -23.55
CA VAL A 14 46.30 10.29 -24.39
C VAL A 14 45.82 9.06 -23.60
N GLY A 15 46.55 8.62 -22.57
CA GLY A 15 46.18 7.47 -21.74
C GLY A 15 45.05 7.75 -20.73
N ALA A 16 44.86 9.01 -20.31
CA ALA A 16 43.87 9.40 -19.31
C ALA A 16 42.46 9.69 -19.90
N CYS A 17 42.34 9.77 -21.24
CA CYS A 17 41.08 10.13 -21.92
C CYS A 17 40.29 8.91 -22.46
N ALA A 18 40.77 7.68 -22.26
CA ALA A 18 39.97 6.49 -22.51
C ALA A 18 38.94 6.34 -21.37
N GLY A 19 37.78 6.99 -21.52
CA GLY A 19 36.70 6.93 -20.54
C GLY A 19 36.38 5.47 -20.18
N ALA A 20 36.27 5.20 -18.87
CA ALA A 20 35.90 3.88 -18.39
C ALA A 20 34.63 3.40 -19.13
N PRO A 21 34.61 2.17 -19.68
CA PRO A 21 33.44 1.65 -20.34
C PRO A 21 32.27 1.71 -19.35
N GLN A 22 31.25 2.50 -19.67
CA GLN A 22 30.03 2.52 -18.87
C GLN A 22 29.45 1.11 -18.87
N PRO A 23 28.99 0.60 -17.70
CA PRO A 23 28.39 -0.72 -17.64
C PRO A 23 27.19 -0.75 -18.59
N SER A 24 27.30 -1.52 -19.67
CA SER A 24 26.16 -1.82 -20.52
C SER A 24 25.24 -2.73 -19.73
N LEU A 25 24.24 -2.15 -19.08
CA LEU A 25 23.11 -2.91 -18.55
C LEU A 25 22.36 -3.45 -19.78
N SER A 26 22.59 -4.72 -20.09
CA SER A 26 21.77 -5.43 -21.08
C SER A 26 20.32 -5.41 -20.59
N PRO A 27 19.37 -4.84 -21.36
CA PRO A 27 17.97 -4.82 -20.94
C PRO A 27 17.45 -6.26 -20.78
N THR A 28 16.70 -6.53 -19.71
CA THR A 28 15.93 -7.77 -19.61
C THR A 28 14.82 -7.75 -20.67
N PRO A 29 14.39 -8.91 -21.20
CA PRO A 29 13.39 -8.97 -22.28
C PRO A 29 12.13 -8.13 -22.01
N ASP A 30 11.66 -8.10 -20.77
CA ASP A 30 10.44 -7.42 -20.35
C ASP A 30 10.57 -5.89 -20.35
N THR A 31 11.79 -5.36 -20.19
CA THR A 31 12.04 -3.90 -20.29
C THR A 31 11.99 -3.38 -21.73
N VAL A 32 12.07 -4.28 -22.73
CA VAL A 32 12.08 -3.90 -24.15
C VAL A 32 10.69 -3.52 -24.64
N ALA A 33 9.64 -4.13 -24.09
CA ALA A 33 8.29 -4.00 -24.63
C ALA A 33 7.66 -2.63 -24.32
N LEU A 34 7.67 -2.21 -23.05
CA LEU A 34 7.19 -0.89 -22.64
C LEU A 34 8.01 0.25 -23.26
N ASP A 35 9.30 0.04 -23.45
CA ASP A 35 10.17 1.03 -24.05
C ASP A 35 9.85 1.30 -25.53
N LEU A 36 9.42 0.29 -26.29
CA LEU A 36 8.92 0.47 -27.66
C LEU A 36 7.62 1.29 -27.72
N ALA A 37 6.87 1.36 -26.62
CA ALA A 37 5.68 2.18 -26.52
C ALA A 37 6.00 3.67 -26.25
N LEU A 38 7.27 4.03 -26.03
CA LEU A 38 7.70 5.39 -25.72
C LEU A 38 8.53 5.95 -26.87
N SER A 39 8.18 7.16 -27.31
CA SER A 39 9.02 7.93 -28.23
C SER A 39 9.45 9.24 -27.59
N TYR A 40 10.71 9.62 -27.84
CA TYR A 40 11.33 10.77 -27.20
C TYR A 40 11.66 11.81 -28.26
N THR A 41 11.26 13.05 -28.03
CA THR A 41 11.52 14.18 -28.92
C THR A 41 12.13 15.31 -28.13
N GLU A 42 13.20 15.88 -28.65
CA GLU A 42 13.79 17.10 -28.13
C GLU A 42 13.24 18.31 -28.91
N GLU A 43 12.68 19.28 -28.19
CA GLU A 43 12.19 20.52 -28.75
C GLU A 43 13.04 21.70 -28.28
N PHE A 44 13.56 22.46 -29.24
CA PHE A 44 14.31 23.68 -29.00
C PHE A 44 13.45 24.90 -29.30
N GLU A 45 13.70 26.00 -28.60
CA GLU A 45 13.08 27.29 -28.91
C GLU A 45 13.62 27.79 -30.27
N GLY A 46 12.82 27.59 -31.34
CA GLY A 46 13.09 28.13 -32.68
C GLY A 46 13.77 27.21 -33.69
N SER A 47 14.29 26.03 -33.32
CA SER A 47 15.02 25.13 -34.25
C SER A 47 14.32 23.81 -34.61
N GLY A 48 13.03 23.66 -34.32
CA GLY A 48 12.22 22.50 -34.70
C GLY A 48 12.34 21.32 -33.74
N LYS A 49 11.66 20.21 -34.08
CA LYS A 49 11.62 18.98 -33.27
C LYS A 49 12.68 18.00 -33.75
N THR A 50 13.50 17.48 -32.84
CA THR A 50 14.50 16.46 -33.14
C THR A 50 14.09 15.15 -32.47
N SER A 51 13.78 14.12 -33.25
CA SER A 51 13.48 12.78 -32.72
C SER A 51 14.75 12.17 -32.12
N ILE A 52 14.64 11.62 -30.91
CA ILE A 52 15.71 10.91 -30.24
C ILE A 52 15.51 9.42 -30.54
N ALA A 53 16.43 8.83 -31.31
CA ALA A 53 16.33 7.43 -31.69
C ALA A 53 16.41 6.51 -30.45
N PRO A 54 15.48 5.55 -30.28
CA PRO A 54 15.49 4.62 -29.14
C PRO A 54 16.76 3.75 -29.04
N SER A 55 17.46 3.54 -30.15
CA SER A 55 18.64 2.66 -30.25
C SER A 55 19.97 3.33 -29.93
N GLN A 56 20.01 4.65 -29.75
CA GLN A 56 21.24 5.33 -29.36
C GLN A 56 21.37 5.28 -27.83
N HIS A 57 22.24 4.39 -27.33
CA HIS A 57 22.48 4.17 -25.89
C HIS A 57 22.84 5.44 -25.09
N LEU A 58 23.21 6.55 -25.75
CA LEU A 58 23.45 7.84 -25.14
C LEU A 58 22.73 8.94 -25.91
N ALA A 59 21.44 9.11 -25.63
CA ALA A 59 20.71 10.28 -26.07
C ALA A 59 21.19 11.51 -25.28
N ILE A 60 21.81 12.46 -25.98
CA ILE A 60 22.20 13.76 -25.42
C ILE A 60 21.02 14.72 -25.50
N VAL A 61 20.73 15.47 -24.43
CA VAL A 61 19.73 16.55 -24.43
C VAL A 61 20.39 17.87 -24.01
N ASP A 62 20.02 18.97 -24.67
CA ASP A 62 20.43 20.32 -24.30
C ASP A 62 19.69 20.76 -23.03
N TYR A 63 20.42 21.27 -22.03
CA TYR A 63 19.80 21.83 -20.82
C TYR A 63 18.80 22.97 -21.09
N LYS A 64 18.83 23.61 -22.27
CA LYS A 64 17.86 24.64 -22.67
C LYS A 64 16.63 24.08 -23.41
N SER A 65 16.64 22.81 -23.80
CA SER A 65 15.55 22.22 -24.57
C SER A 65 14.44 21.67 -23.66
N ARG A 66 13.37 21.21 -24.30
CA ARG A 66 12.29 20.46 -23.66
C ARG A 66 12.37 19.04 -24.16
N LEU A 67 12.37 18.08 -23.24
CA LEU A 67 12.23 16.66 -23.59
C LEU A 67 10.74 16.32 -23.56
N VAL A 68 10.18 15.98 -24.71
CA VAL A 68 8.79 15.52 -24.86
C VAL A 68 8.80 14.00 -24.97
N ILE A 69 8.10 13.35 -24.05
CA ILE A 69 7.92 11.89 -23.98
C ILE A 69 6.52 11.60 -24.50
N ASN A 70 6.41 10.92 -25.64
CA ASN A 70 5.14 10.60 -26.27
C ASN A 70 4.85 9.10 -26.11
N PRO A 71 4.05 8.71 -25.10
CA PRO A 71 3.56 7.35 -24.95
C PRO A 71 2.53 7.01 -26.05
N SER A 72 2.67 5.83 -26.64
CA SER A 72 1.75 5.30 -27.64
C SER A 72 0.61 4.54 -26.98
N ARG A 73 -0.59 5.13 -26.99
CA ARG A 73 -1.78 4.54 -26.35
C ARG A 73 -2.09 3.14 -26.87
N GLU A 74 -2.05 2.94 -28.18
CA GLU A 74 -2.33 1.65 -28.82
C GLU A 74 -1.36 0.57 -28.35
N PHE A 75 -0.06 0.89 -28.26
CA PHE A 75 0.94 -0.05 -27.77
C PHE A 75 0.80 -0.32 -26.28
N LEU A 76 0.52 0.70 -25.46
CA LEU A 76 0.27 0.49 -24.03
C LEU A 76 -0.95 -0.40 -23.77
N GLN A 77 -2.03 -0.23 -24.55
CA GLN A 77 -3.21 -1.09 -24.49
C GLN A 77 -2.90 -2.52 -24.97
N ALA A 78 -2.10 -2.67 -26.02
CA ALA A 78 -1.62 -3.98 -26.47
C ALA A 78 -0.79 -4.66 -25.37
N LEU A 79 0.16 -3.96 -24.76
CA LEU A 79 0.96 -4.51 -23.65
C LEU A 79 0.10 -4.92 -22.46
N ALA A 80 -0.91 -4.12 -22.12
CA ALA A 80 -1.86 -4.44 -21.05
C ALA A 80 -2.73 -5.68 -21.35
N THR A 81 -2.95 -6.02 -22.62
CA THR A 81 -3.83 -7.12 -23.04
C THR A 81 -3.09 -8.40 -23.44
N THR A 82 -1.82 -8.31 -23.83
CA THR A 82 -1.09 -9.42 -24.46
C THR A 82 -0.57 -10.46 -23.46
N GLU A 83 -0.60 -10.21 -22.14
CA GLU A 83 0.18 -11.01 -21.17
C GLU A 83 -0.55 -11.67 -20.00
N ARG A 84 -1.87 -11.56 -19.82
CA ARG A 84 -2.51 -12.24 -18.68
C ARG A 84 -3.76 -13.02 -19.06
N ASP A 85 -3.74 -14.33 -18.76
CA ASP A 85 -4.88 -14.94 -18.08
C ASP A 85 -5.04 -14.13 -16.78
N ILE A 86 -5.92 -13.15 -16.85
CA ILE A 86 -6.14 -12.12 -15.83
C ILE A 86 -6.50 -12.73 -14.48
N LEU A 87 -7.15 -13.90 -14.51
CA LEU A 87 -7.52 -14.63 -13.34
C LEU A 87 -6.36 -15.54 -12.94
N PRO A 88 -5.87 -15.49 -11.69
CA PRO A 88 -4.91 -16.46 -11.22
C PRO A 88 -5.46 -17.87 -11.46
N ALA A 89 -4.62 -18.76 -11.97
CA ALA A 89 -5.03 -20.16 -12.18
C ALA A 89 -5.61 -20.69 -10.87
N LEU A 90 -6.84 -21.19 -10.93
CA LEU A 90 -7.49 -21.83 -9.78
C LEU A 90 -6.62 -23.00 -9.35
N ALA A 91 -6.37 -23.13 -8.06
CA ALA A 91 -5.74 -24.34 -7.56
C ALA A 91 -6.64 -25.54 -7.90
N ASP A 92 -6.04 -26.71 -8.16
CA ASP A 92 -6.78 -27.90 -8.62
C ASP A 92 -8.00 -28.22 -7.73
N PHE A 93 -7.87 -28.03 -6.41
CA PHE A 93 -8.96 -28.24 -5.46
C PHE A 93 -10.05 -27.14 -5.52
N GLU A 94 -9.72 -25.89 -5.83
CA GLU A 94 -10.73 -24.84 -6.02
C GLU A 94 -11.56 -25.12 -7.28
N GLN A 95 -10.88 -25.52 -8.37
CA GLN A 95 -11.53 -25.93 -9.60
C GLN A 95 -12.42 -27.16 -9.37
N MET A 96 -11.92 -28.17 -8.63
CA MET A 96 -12.69 -29.34 -8.24
C MET A 96 -13.92 -28.96 -7.40
N ARG A 97 -13.78 -28.02 -6.45
CA ARG A 97 -14.88 -27.54 -5.62
C ARG A 97 -15.95 -26.81 -6.43
N ILE A 98 -15.56 -25.95 -7.37
CA ILE A 98 -16.50 -25.23 -8.25
C ILE A 98 -17.26 -26.22 -9.14
N ASN A 99 -16.55 -27.14 -9.79
CA ASN A 99 -17.14 -28.14 -10.67
C ASN A 99 -18.09 -29.08 -9.91
N SER A 100 -17.70 -29.52 -8.71
CA SER A 100 -18.54 -30.37 -7.86
C SER A 100 -19.75 -29.64 -7.31
N THR A 101 -19.63 -28.35 -6.96
CA THR A 101 -20.77 -27.52 -6.54
C THR A 101 -21.83 -27.43 -7.63
N ALA A 102 -21.43 -27.23 -8.90
CA ALA A 102 -22.36 -27.21 -10.03
C ALA A 102 -23.09 -28.57 -10.20
N GLY A 103 -22.35 -29.68 -10.12
CA GLY A 103 -22.93 -31.03 -10.16
C GLY A 103 -23.88 -31.30 -8.97
N LEU A 104 -23.51 -30.83 -7.78
CA LEU A 104 -24.28 -30.98 -6.55
C LEU A 104 -25.60 -30.20 -6.61
N VAL A 105 -25.58 -28.95 -7.09
CA VAL A 105 -26.79 -28.13 -7.27
C VAL A 105 -27.76 -28.79 -8.25
N LYS A 106 -27.24 -29.33 -9.36
CA LYS A 106 -28.07 -30.05 -10.33
C LYS A 106 -28.74 -31.27 -9.72
N ALA A 107 -27.97 -32.14 -9.06
CA ALA A 107 -28.50 -33.35 -8.43
C ALA A 107 -29.48 -33.03 -7.28
N ALA A 108 -29.21 -31.97 -6.50
CA ALA A 108 -30.12 -31.51 -5.44
C ALA A 108 -31.46 -31.03 -6.01
N THR A 109 -31.42 -30.33 -7.16
CA THR A 109 -32.61 -29.84 -7.84
C THR A 109 -33.48 -31.01 -8.32
N GLU A 110 -32.88 -32.00 -9.00
CA GLU A 110 -33.59 -33.20 -9.46
C GLU A 110 -34.20 -34.00 -8.28
N TYR A 111 -33.48 -34.12 -7.16
CA TYR A 111 -33.98 -34.75 -5.94
C TYR A 111 -35.20 -34.02 -5.37
N VAL A 112 -35.12 -32.69 -5.23
CA VAL A 112 -36.22 -31.85 -4.68
C VAL A 112 -37.44 -31.86 -5.59
N GLU A 113 -37.25 -31.80 -6.91
CA GLU A 113 -38.35 -31.88 -7.88
C GLU A 113 -39.08 -33.23 -7.79
N ASN A 114 -38.34 -34.34 -7.72
CA ASN A 114 -38.93 -35.67 -7.58
C ASN A 114 -39.64 -35.85 -6.23
N ALA A 115 -39.02 -35.39 -5.12
CA ALA A 115 -39.62 -35.43 -3.79
C ALA A 115 -40.91 -34.61 -3.72
N THR A 116 -40.90 -33.40 -4.30
CA THR A 116 -42.10 -32.52 -4.37
C THR A 116 -43.20 -33.18 -5.19
N ALA A 117 -42.86 -33.82 -6.30
CA ALA A 117 -43.83 -34.56 -7.12
C ALA A 117 -44.39 -35.78 -6.38
N ALA A 118 -43.58 -36.50 -5.61
CA ALA A 118 -44.01 -37.61 -4.77
C ALA A 118 -44.95 -37.14 -3.65
N ILE A 119 -44.62 -36.07 -2.94
CA ILE A 119 -45.49 -35.48 -1.90
C ILE A 119 -46.84 -35.09 -2.50
N ARG A 120 -46.86 -34.40 -3.64
CA ARG A 120 -48.11 -34.03 -4.33
C ARG A 120 -48.92 -35.26 -4.76
N ALA A 121 -48.26 -36.34 -5.19
CA ALA A 121 -48.94 -37.59 -5.52
C ALA A 121 -49.57 -38.23 -4.27
N VAL A 122 -48.88 -38.24 -3.12
CA VAL A 122 -49.44 -38.71 -1.85
C VAL A 122 -50.64 -37.84 -1.43
N GLU A 123 -50.50 -36.52 -1.46
CA GLU A 123 -51.55 -35.58 -1.08
C GLU A 123 -52.79 -35.72 -1.97
N ALA A 124 -52.60 -35.91 -3.27
CA ALA A 124 -53.69 -36.06 -4.24
C ALA A 124 -54.41 -37.41 -4.11
N ALA A 125 -53.72 -38.45 -3.64
CA ALA A 125 -54.23 -39.80 -3.63
C ALA A 125 -55.03 -40.14 -2.34
N GLY A 126 -54.96 -39.29 -1.31
CA GLY A 126 -55.77 -39.42 -0.09
C GLY A 126 -55.24 -40.46 0.89
N PRO A 127 -56.03 -40.88 1.90
CA PRO A 127 -55.58 -41.84 2.89
C PRO A 127 -55.27 -43.21 2.25
N ALA A 128 -54.26 -43.90 2.79
CA ALA A 128 -53.63 -45.06 2.16
C ALA A 128 -54.57 -46.23 1.85
N ASP A 129 -55.70 -46.33 2.56
CA ASP A 129 -56.76 -47.32 2.37
C ASP A 129 -57.66 -47.05 1.15
N GLN A 130 -57.53 -45.88 0.51
CA GLN A 130 -58.31 -45.46 -0.66
C GLN A 130 -57.49 -45.42 -1.96
N LEU A 131 -56.20 -45.76 -1.91
CA LEU A 131 -55.32 -45.73 -3.07
C LEU A 131 -55.67 -46.85 -4.06
N ALA A 132 -55.92 -46.48 -5.32
CA ALA A 132 -55.99 -47.46 -6.40
C ALA A 132 -54.62 -48.13 -6.59
N PRO A 133 -54.55 -49.42 -7.00
CA PRO A 133 -53.28 -50.12 -7.21
C PRO A 133 -52.29 -49.37 -8.13
N SER A 134 -52.80 -48.66 -9.14
CA SER A 134 -52.00 -47.82 -10.04
C SER A 134 -51.37 -46.60 -9.35
N GLN A 135 -52.02 -46.02 -8.35
CA GLN A 135 -51.46 -44.93 -7.54
C GLN A 135 -50.40 -45.43 -6.57
N VAL A 136 -50.58 -46.66 -6.04
CA VAL A 136 -49.57 -47.33 -5.21
C VAL A 136 -48.31 -47.62 -6.03
N GLU A 137 -48.47 -48.12 -7.26
CA GLU A 137 -47.36 -48.39 -8.18
C GLU A 137 -46.61 -47.10 -8.57
N GLU A 138 -47.33 -46.01 -8.90
CA GLU A 138 -46.70 -44.71 -9.17
C GLU A 138 -45.95 -44.16 -7.95
N LEU A 139 -46.51 -44.29 -6.74
CA LEU A 139 -45.85 -43.89 -5.50
C LEU A 139 -44.59 -44.72 -5.23
N GLN A 140 -44.65 -46.04 -5.44
CA GLN A 140 -43.49 -46.92 -5.29
C GLN A 140 -42.39 -46.58 -6.31
N GLU A 141 -42.74 -46.31 -7.57
CA GLU A 141 -41.79 -45.88 -8.60
C GLU A 141 -41.13 -44.55 -8.21
N ARG A 142 -41.90 -43.57 -7.72
CA ARG A 142 -41.38 -42.26 -7.28
C ARG A 142 -40.48 -42.35 -6.06
N ILE A 143 -40.85 -43.18 -5.07
CA ILE A 143 -40.03 -43.45 -3.87
C ILE A 143 -38.72 -44.15 -4.28
N GLY A 144 -38.81 -45.14 -5.18
CA GLY A 144 -37.64 -45.84 -5.73
C GLY A 144 -36.69 -44.87 -6.46
N LYS A 145 -37.23 -44.01 -7.32
CA LYS A 145 -36.48 -42.94 -7.99
C LYS A 145 -35.89 -41.94 -7.00
N GLN A 146 -36.58 -41.62 -5.91
CA GLN A 146 -36.07 -40.72 -4.88
C GLN A 146 -34.88 -41.35 -4.13
N ALA A 147 -34.92 -42.65 -3.86
CA ALA A 147 -33.79 -43.38 -3.28
C ALA A 147 -32.59 -43.41 -4.25
N GLU A 148 -32.83 -43.66 -5.54
CA GLU A 148 -31.79 -43.61 -6.58
C GLU A 148 -31.14 -42.23 -6.68
N LEU A 149 -31.93 -41.16 -6.69
CA LEU A 149 -31.43 -39.78 -6.68
C LEU A 149 -30.69 -39.44 -5.39
N GLY A 150 -31.13 -39.99 -4.24
CA GLY A 150 -30.42 -39.87 -2.97
C GLY A 150 -29.04 -40.52 -2.99
N LEU A 151 -28.92 -41.70 -3.62
CA LEU A 151 -27.63 -42.37 -3.84
C LEU A 151 -26.76 -41.59 -4.84
N ALA A 152 -27.36 -41.02 -5.88
CA ALA A 152 -26.66 -40.20 -6.86
C ALA A 152 -26.03 -38.92 -6.25
N LEU A 153 -26.56 -38.44 -5.12
CA LEU A 153 -26.00 -37.30 -4.38
C LEU A 153 -24.72 -37.64 -3.60
N ILE A 154 -24.44 -38.91 -3.30
CA ILE A 154 -23.29 -39.31 -2.48
C ILE A 154 -21.97 -38.87 -3.14
N THR A 155 -21.80 -39.17 -4.43
CA THR A 155 -20.55 -38.88 -5.13
C THR A 155 -20.27 -37.37 -5.24
N PRO A 156 -21.20 -36.52 -5.70
CA PRO A 156 -20.99 -35.07 -5.72
C PRO A 156 -20.74 -34.47 -4.33
N VAL A 157 -21.46 -34.93 -3.30
CA VAL A 157 -21.25 -34.48 -1.91
C VAL A 157 -19.84 -34.84 -1.45
N ARG A 158 -19.38 -36.07 -1.72
CA ARG A 158 -18.04 -36.52 -1.32
C ARG A 158 -16.94 -35.75 -2.02
N ILE A 159 -17.07 -35.49 -3.33
CA ILE A 159 -16.09 -34.70 -4.10
C ILE A 159 -16.04 -33.25 -3.56
N ALA A 160 -17.19 -32.63 -3.31
CA ALA A 160 -17.23 -31.28 -2.76
C ALA A 160 -16.63 -31.21 -1.34
N ALA A 161 -16.91 -32.23 -0.50
CA ALA A 161 -16.34 -32.35 0.83
C ALA A 161 -14.82 -32.60 0.77
N GLU A 162 -14.32 -33.42 -0.16
CA GLU A 162 -12.90 -33.65 -0.34
C GLU A 162 -12.17 -32.38 -0.77
N ALA A 163 -12.72 -31.64 -1.72
CA ALA A 163 -12.16 -30.37 -2.15
C ALA A 163 -12.11 -29.35 -1.00
N GLU A 164 -13.16 -29.25 -0.19
CA GLU A 164 -13.18 -28.39 1.01
C GLU A 164 -12.19 -28.87 2.09
N ALA A 165 -12.07 -30.18 2.31
CA ALA A 165 -11.12 -30.75 3.24
C ALA A 165 -9.66 -30.48 2.84
N ARG A 166 -9.32 -30.63 1.56
CA ARG A 166 -7.99 -30.30 1.02
C ARG A 166 -7.67 -28.81 1.14
N MET A 167 -8.66 -27.92 1.01
CA MET A 167 -8.45 -26.48 1.29
C MET A 167 -8.05 -26.21 2.74
N LEU A 168 -8.60 -26.96 3.70
CA LEU A 168 -8.37 -26.76 5.13
C LEU A 168 -7.11 -27.46 5.64
N HIS A 169 -6.75 -28.59 5.03
CA HIS A 169 -5.72 -29.49 5.53
C HIS A 169 -4.55 -29.72 4.55
N GLY A 170 -4.58 -29.11 3.37
CA GLY A 170 -3.56 -29.29 2.33
C GLY A 170 -3.53 -30.73 1.83
N ASP A 171 -2.32 -31.31 1.76
CA ASP A 171 -2.06 -32.67 1.26
C ASP A 171 -2.03 -33.76 2.36
N ASP A 172 -2.45 -33.43 3.59
CA ASP A 172 -2.56 -34.42 4.68
C ASP A 172 -3.77 -35.34 4.45
N GLU A 173 -3.55 -36.45 3.75
CA GLU A 173 -4.60 -37.42 3.37
C GLU A 173 -5.40 -37.94 4.57
N ASP A 174 -4.77 -38.17 5.73
CA ASP A 174 -5.48 -38.67 6.92
C ASP A 174 -6.42 -37.59 7.48
N ALA A 175 -5.95 -36.34 7.54
CA ALA A 175 -6.78 -35.21 7.96
C ALA A 175 -7.91 -34.93 6.95
N VAL A 176 -7.63 -35.06 5.65
CA VAL A 176 -8.62 -34.91 4.57
C VAL A 176 -9.70 -35.95 4.69
N VAL A 177 -9.36 -37.24 4.81
CA VAL A 177 -10.33 -38.33 4.99
C VAL A 177 -11.19 -38.11 6.23
N ALA A 178 -10.57 -37.77 7.37
CA ALA A 178 -11.30 -37.49 8.61
C ALA A 178 -12.22 -36.27 8.51
N ALA A 179 -11.87 -35.26 7.72
CA ALA A 179 -12.73 -34.11 7.46
C ALA A 179 -13.89 -34.45 6.52
N VAL A 180 -13.64 -35.23 5.46
CA VAL A 180 -14.67 -35.72 4.54
C VAL A 180 -15.72 -36.55 5.29
N ASP A 181 -15.29 -37.47 6.15
CA ASP A 181 -16.21 -38.29 6.94
C ASP A 181 -17.05 -37.44 7.89
N ARG A 182 -16.42 -36.47 8.59
CA ARG A 182 -17.14 -35.53 9.46
C ARG A 182 -18.18 -34.69 8.72
N MET A 183 -17.95 -34.36 7.46
CA MET A 183 -18.90 -33.59 6.64
C MET A 183 -20.00 -34.46 6.04
N THR A 184 -19.69 -35.69 5.61
CA THR A 184 -20.60 -36.52 4.81
C THR A 184 -21.43 -37.51 5.63
N VAL A 185 -20.90 -38.06 6.73
CA VAL A 185 -21.66 -38.99 7.59
C VAL A 185 -22.93 -38.37 8.17
N PRO A 186 -22.94 -37.11 8.65
CA PRO A 186 -24.17 -36.48 9.13
C PRO A 186 -25.22 -36.24 8.05
N ILE A 187 -24.81 -36.13 6.78
CA ILE A 187 -25.69 -35.98 5.61
C ILE A 187 -26.37 -37.31 5.27
N PHE A 188 -25.64 -38.42 5.38
CA PHE A 188 -26.11 -39.75 5.01
C PHE A 188 -26.22 -40.62 6.27
N GLN A 189 -27.37 -40.57 6.94
CA GLN A 189 -27.59 -41.38 8.13
C GLN A 189 -27.89 -42.82 7.73
N ASN A 190 -27.12 -43.74 8.33
CA ASN A 190 -27.38 -45.17 8.18
C ASN A 190 -28.26 -45.64 9.34
N ALA A 191 -29.58 -45.68 9.14
CA ALA A 191 -30.54 -46.00 10.20
C ALA A 191 -30.56 -47.50 10.59
N SER A 192 -30.01 -48.37 9.73
CA SER A 192 -30.14 -49.83 9.86
C SER A 192 -28.93 -50.65 9.38
N GLY A 193 -27.86 -50.00 8.92
CA GLY A 193 -26.75 -50.66 8.24
C GLY A 193 -26.97 -50.88 6.74
N GLN A 194 -28.22 -50.77 6.25
CA GLN A 194 -28.58 -51.06 4.85
C GLN A 194 -29.23 -49.89 4.10
N ASP A 195 -29.89 -48.95 4.80
CA ASP A 195 -30.57 -47.83 4.15
C ASP A 195 -29.86 -46.49 4.40
N VAL A 196 -29.44 -45.85 3.32
CA VAL A 196 -28.88 -44.49 3.35
C VAL A 196 -30.03 -43.49 3.31
N ILE A 197 -30.27 -42.82 4.44
CA ILE A 197 -31.28 -41.77 4.54
C ILE A 197 -30.58 -40.41 4.45
N LEU A 198 -31.00 -39.60 3.48
CA LEU A 198 -30.53 -38.22 3.35
C LEU A 198 -31.13 -37.35 4.47
N ASN A 199 -30.26 -36.82 5.34
CA ASN A 199 -30.63 -35.80 6.31
C ASN A 199 -30.74 -34.44 5.60
N VAL A 200 -31.96 -34.11 5.17
CA VAL A 200 -32.25 -32.91 4.36
C VAL A 200 -31.76 -31.61 5.01
N PRO A 201 -31.99 -31.34 6.31
CA PRO A 201 -31.44 -30.14 6.96
C PRO A 201 -29.92 -30.01 6.86
N VAL A 202 -29.18 -31.09 7.17
CA VAL A 202 -27.70 -31.07 7.15
C VAL A 202 -27.19 -30.94 5.71
N PHE A 203 -27.82 -31.64 4.76
CA PHE A 203 -27.52 -31.51 3.34
C PHE A 203 -27.73 -30.07 2.83
N ALA A 204 -28.84 -29.43 3.20
CA ALA A 204 -29.14 -28.07 2.79
C ALA A 204 -28.10 -27.06 3.33
N GLU A 205 -27.65 -27.23 4.58
CA GLU A 205 -26.60 -26.41 5.16
C GLU A 205 -25.25 -26.60 4.43
N PHE A 206 -24.90 -27.86 4.13
CA PHE A 206 -23.71 -28.17 3.34
C PHE A 206 -23.76 -27.53 1.95
N LEU A 207 -24.88 -27.66 1.24
CA LEU A 207 -25.09 -27.06 -0.08
C LEU A 207 -24.99 -25.53 -0.02
N ALA A 208 -25.58 -24.90 1.00
CA ALA A 208 -25.50 -23.45 1.18
C ALA A 208 -24.05 -22.96 1.38
N ARG A 209 -23.22 -23.71 2.11
CA ARG A 209 -21.78 -23.40 2.24
C ARG A 209 -21.05 -23.50 0.90
N GLN A 210 -21.33 -24.53 0.10
CA GLN A 210 -20.71 -24.68 -1.24
C GLN A 210 -21.11 -23.54 -2.18
N ILE A 211 -22.40 -23.18 -2.23
CA ILE A 211 -22.89 -22.05 -3.04
C ILE A 211 -22.26 -20.72 -2.59
N LYS A 212 -22.13 -20.50 -1.28
CA LYS A 212 -21.50 -19.30 -0.72
C LYS A 212 -20.03 -19.20 -1.14
N PHE A 213 -19.31 -20.31 -1.13
CA PHE A 213 -17.92 -20.36 -1.60
C PHE A 213 -17.83 -19.99 -3.09
N ALA A 214 -18.59 -20.67 -3.95
CA ALA A 214 -18.58 -20.42 -5.40
C ALA A 214 -18.97 -18.97 -5.73
N SER A 215 -19.95 -18.41 -5.03
CA SER A 215 -20.39 -17.02 -5.22
C SER A 215 -19.32 -16.01 -4.78
N ARG A 216 -18.64 -16.27 -3.66
CA ARG A 216 -17.53 -15.42 -3.19
C ARG A 216 -16.39 -15.44 -4.19
N ARG A 217 -16.03 -16.62 -4.71
CA ARG A 217 -14.96 -16.74 -5.71
C ARG A 217 -15.32 -16.04 -7.02
N ALA A 218 -16.52 -16.25 -7.55
CA ALA A 218 -16.98 -15.56 -8.75
C ALA A 218 -16.99 -14.04 -8.59
N ARG A 219 -17.30 -13.53 -7.39
CA ARG A 219 -17.20 -12.11 -7.08
C ARG A 219 -15.75 -11.61 -7.07
N VAL A 220 -14.84 -12.35 -6.44
CA VAL A 220 -13.40 -12.02 -6.45
C VAL A 220 -12.86 -12.04 -7.88
N ASP A 221 -13.18 -13.06 -8.67
CA ASP A 221 -12.77 -13.14 -10.07
C ASP A 221 -13.36 -12.01 -10.90
N ALA A 222 -14.62 -11.59 -10.65
CA ALA A 222 -15.21 -10.43 -11.29
C ALA A 222 -14.56 -9.10 -10.85
N GLU A 223 -14.20 -8.98 -9.57
CA GLU A 223 -13.44 -7.83 -9.04
C GLU A 223 -12.05 -7.78 -9.68
N ILE A 224 -11.31 -8.89 -9.74
CA ILE A 224 -10.01 -9.02 -10.41
C ILE A 224 -10.13 -8.71 -11.92
N ALA A 225 -11.13 -9.26 -12.61
CA ALA A 225 -11.36 -9.00 -14.03
C ALA A 225 -11.68 -7.52 -14.31
N ASN A 226 -12.45 -6.89 -13.43
CA ASN A 226 -12.73 -5.45 -13.52
C ASN A 226 -11.48 -4.61 -13.20
N VAL A 227 -10.63 -5.05 -12.26
CA VAL A 227 -9.39 -4.37 -11.87
C VAL A 227 -8.26 -4.56 -12.88
N ALA A 228 -8.14 -5.72 -13.52
CA ALA A 228 -7.16 -5.95 -14.57
C ALA A 228 -7.49 -5.19 -15.87
N GLY A 229 -8.74 -4.75 -16.03
CA GLY A 229 -9.12 -3.72 -17.01
C GLY A 229 -8.58 -2.32 -16.68
N THR A 230 -7.92 -2.13 -15.54
CA THR A 230 -7.41 -0.83 -15.05
C THR A 230 -5.89 -0.77 -15.02
N ALA A 231 -5.21 -1.40 -15.98
CA ALA A 231 -3.81 -1.03 -16.21
C ALA A 231 -3.73 0.51 -16.33
N ARG A 232 -2.85 1.11 -15.56
CA ARG A 232 -2.59 2.54 -15.56
C ARG A 232 -1.14 2.78 -15.89
N PHE A 233 -0.85 3.99 -16.33
CA PHE A 233 0.47 4.41 -16.76
C PHE A 233 0.94 5.57 -15.90
N ARG A 234 2.16 5.47 -15.36
CA ARG A 234 2.82 6.55 -14.62
C ARG A 234 4.22 6.78 -15.16
N MET A 235 4.68 8.03 -15.10
CA MET A 235 6.04 8.41 -15.47
C MET A 235 6.69 9.22 -14.37
N ARG A 236 8.00 9.06 -14.22
CA ARG A 236 8.84 9.76 -13.24
C ARG A 236 10.16 10.13 -13.88
N ALA A 237 10.77 11.23 -13.42
CA ALA A 237 12.10 11.60 -13.84
C ALA A 237 12.99 11.99 -12.66
N TRP A 238 14.28 11.70 -12.78
CA TRP A 238 15.32 12.11 -11.82
C TRP A 238 16.55 12.62 -12.54
N LEU A 239 17.16 13.66 -11.97
CA LEU A 239 18.46 14.15 -12.35
C LEU A 239 19.52 13.49 -11.47
N ARG A 240 20.34 12.61 -12.06
CA ARG A 240 21.47 11.97 -11.42
C ARG A 240 22.73 12.79 -11.65
N ARG A 241 23.39 13.18 -10.56
CA ARG A 241 24.70 13.82 -10.61
C ARG A 241 25.76 12.89 -10.03
N PRO A 242 26.96 12.80 -10.60
CA PRO A 242 28.03 11.97 -10.05
C PRO A 242 28.30 12.30 -8.57
N GLY A 243 28.19 11.29 -7.70
CA GLY A 243 28.45 11.43 -6.26
C GLY A 243 27.41 12.22 -5.46
N LYS A 244 26.23 12.55 -6.02
CA LYS A 244 25.14 13.21 -5.30
C LYS A 244 23.85 12.38 -5.39
N GLU A 245 22.94 12.61 -4.45
CA GLU A 245 21.62 11.97 -4.48
C GLU A 245 20.81 12.40 -5.72
N PRO A 246 20.01 11.50 -6.32
CA PRO A 246 19.13 11.83 -7.42
C PRO A 246 18.11 12.91 -7.02
N VAL A 247 17.93 13.92 -7.88
CA VAL A 247 16.95 14.99 -7.65
C VAL A 247 15.73 14.74 -8.53
N ALA A 248 14.53 14.65 -7.95
CA ALA A 248 13.30 14.47 -8.72
C ALA A 248 13.07 15.63 -9.71
N VAL A 249 12.64 15.31 -10.92
CA VAL A 249 12.40 16.25 -12.01
C VAL A 249 10.94 16.14 -12.44
N SER A 250 10.27 17.28 -12.58
CA SER A 250 8.88 17.32 -13.02
C SER A 250 8.73 16.92 -14.49
N ILE A 251 7.81 16.00 -14.74
CA ILE A 251 7.22 15.68 -16.04
C ILE A 251 5.82 16.28 -16.04
N GLN A 252 5.65 17.38 -16.79
CA GLN A 252 4.34 18.02 -16.95
C GLN A 252 3.31 16.97 -17.42
N ASN A 253 2.11 17.02 -16.82
CA ASN A 253 0.98 16.10 -16.99
C ASN A 253 1.07 14.79 -16.17
N TYR A 254 2.23 14.45 -15.62
CA TYR A 254 2.47 13.21 -14.87
C TYR A 254 2.84 13.43 -13.41
N ASP A 255 3.08 14.67 -13.00
CA ASP A 255 3.26 15.01 -11.61
C ASP A 255 2.82 16.44 -11.28
N ASP A 256 2.70 16.69 -9.98
CA ASP A 256 2.50 18.00 -9.35
C ASP A 256 3.80 18.53 -8.71
N ILE A 257 4.97 18.04 -9.17
CA ILE A 257 6.25 18.51 -8.67
C ILE A 257 6.50 19.90 -9.25
N HIS A 258 6.39 20.93 -8.41
CA HIS A 258 6.77 22.27 -8.85
C HIS A 258 8.31 22.35 -8.99
N SER A 259 8.79 22.53 -10.21
CA SER A 259 10.22 22.67 -10.55
C SER A 259 10.93 23.90 -9.95
N PHE A 260 10.28 24.61 -9.02
CA PHE A 260 10.70 25.90 -8.47
C PHE A 260 11.41 25.81 -7.10
N ASP A 261 11.41 24.67 -6.41
CA ASP A 261 12.01 24.58 -5.06
C ASP A 261 13.53 24.36 -5.06
N ALA A 262 14.15 24.09 -6.21
CA ALA A 262 15.59 24.25 -6.35
C ALA A 262 15.87 25.70 -6.75
N PRO A 263 16.40 26.57 -5.86
CA PRO A 263 16.76 27.92 -6.23
C PRO A 263 17.77 27.82 -7.39
N LYS A 264 17.33 28.20 -8.59
CA LYS A 264 18.26 28.48 -9.70
C LYS A 264 19.28 29.43 -9.12
N ARG A 265 20.55 29.03 -9.09
CA ARG A 265 21.65 29.91 -8.67
C ARG A 265 21.43 31.23 -9.41
N PRO A 266 21.17 32.34 -8.71
CA PRO A 266 20.76 33.56 -9.35
C PRO A 266 21.83 33.93 -10.36
N ARG A 267 21.44 34.05 -11.63
CA ARG A 267 22.23 34.84 -12.58
C ARG A 267 22.29 36.22 -11.97
N ILE A 268 23.50 36.72 -11.73
CA ILE A 268 23.74 38.04 -11.16
C ILE A 268 23.05 39.06 -12.07
N ALA A 269 21.85 39.47 -11.68
CA ALA A 269 21.11 40.58 -12.27
C ALA A 269 20.71 41.46 -11.09
N PHE A 270 21.30 42.65 -11.05
CA PHE A 270 21.15 43.58 -9.94
C PHE A 270 19.73 44.19 -9.90
N ARG A 271 19.11 44.09 -8.71
CA ARG A 271 17.99 44.87 -8.11
C ARG A 271 16.56 44.35 -8.23
N MET A 272 15.97 44.17 -7.04
CA MET A 272 14.56 43.90 -6.80
C MET A 272 13.75 45.21 -6.91
N THR A 273 12.67 45.18 -7.69
CA THR A 273 11.84 46.35 -8.02
C THR A 273 10.64 46.50 -7.07
N GLU A 274 10.11 47.72 -6.92
CA GLU A 274 8.91 48.03 -6.12
C GLU A 274 7.67 47.17 -6.47
N ARG A 275 7.65 46.61 -7.68
CA ARG A 275 6.61 45.69 -8.16
C ARG A 275 6.71 44.30 -7.52
N GLU A 276 7.93 43.86 -7.17
CA GLU A 276 8.18 42.57 -6.49
C GLU A 276 7.86 42.66 -5.01
N GLN A 277 8.02 43.84 -4.40
CA GLN A 277 7.58 44.11 -3.03
C GLN A 277 6.05 44.04 -2.90
N ARG A 278 5.29 44.58 -3.86
CA ARG A 278 3.82 44.43 -3.92
C ARG A 278 3.37 42.99 -4.19
N ARG A 279 4.20 42.19 -4.86
CA ARG A 279 3.92 40.77 -5.14
C ARG A 279 4.11 39.89 -3.90
N LEU A 280 5.07 40.25 -3.04
CA LEU A 280 5.27 39.63 -1.72
C LEU A 280 4.09 39.93 -0.78
N GLU A 281 3.56 41.17 -0.82
CA GLU A 281 2.37 41.57 -0.08
C GLU A 281 1.10 40.85 -0.56
N GLN A 282 0.94 40.62 -1.87
CA GLN A 282 -0.12 39.79 -2.44
C GLN A 282 0.01 38.30 -2.07
N GLY A 283 1.24 37.78 -1.93
CA GLY A 283 1.50 36.42 -1.44
C GLY A 283 1.03 36.21 0.01
N SER A 284 1.09 37.25 0.86
CA SER A 284 0.60 37.20 2.24
C SER A 284 -0.94 37.21 2.38
N ALA A 285 -1.67 37.56 1.31
CA ALA A 285 -3.13 37.51 1.28
C ALA A 285 -3.63 36.09 0.96
N VAL A 286 -2.95 35.37 0.06
CA VAL A 286 -3.26 33.97 -0.30
C VAL A 286 -3.03 33.02 0.88
N ALA A 287 -2.02 33.28 1.72
CA ALA A 287 -1.79 32.54 2.95
C ALA A 287 -2.93 32.75 4.00
N ARG A 288 -3.62 33.89 3.97
CA ARG A 288 -4.80 34.15 4.81
C ARG A 288 -6.05 33.42 4.29
N ASP A 289 -6.20 33.30 2.97
CA ASP A 289 -7.30 32.54 2.34
C ASP A 289 -7.14 31.02 2.55
N ALA A 290 -5.90 30.50 2.57
CA ALA A 290 -5.62 29.11 2.95
C ALA A 290 -5.96 28.81 4.43
N ALA A 291 -5.73 29.77 5.34
CA ALA A 291 -6.15 29.67 6.74
C ALA A 291 -7.68 29.77 6.94
N GLN A 292 -8.40 30.31 5.95
CA GLN A 292 -9.87 30.35 5.90
C GLN A 292 -10.43 29.01 5.41
N LEU A 293 -9.80 28.37 4.41
CA LEU A 293 -10.14 27.03 3.91
C LEU A 293 -9.97 25.94 4.98
N VAL A 294 -8.93 26.03 5.82
CA VAL A 294 -8.75 25.16 7.01
C VAL A 294 -9.86 25.40 8.05
N ARG A 295 -10.38 26.63 8.16
CA ARG A 295 -11.55 26.96 8.98
C ARG A 295 -12.86 26.39 8.39
N ASP A 296 -12.98 26.32 7.07
CA ASP A 296 -14.14 25.73 6.38
C ASP A 296 -14.13 24.19 6.42
N LEU A 297 -12.96 23.56 6.40
CA LEU A 297 -12.81 22.13 6.70
C LEU A 297 -13.16 21.80 8.16
N ARG A 298 -12.84 22.70 9.10
CA ARG A 298 -13.27 22.61 10.51
C ARG A 298 -14.79 22.71 10.66
N ASN A 299 -15.48 23.38 9.75
CA ASN A 299 -16.94 23.52 9.74
C ASN A 299 -17.66 22.29 9.15
N ARG A 300 -17.01 21.46 8.33
CA ARG A 300 -17.54 20.15 7.85
C ARG A 300 -17.49 19.03 8.89
N ARG A 301 -16.75 19.22 9.99
CA ARG A 301 -16.80 18.40 11.22
C ARG A 301 -18.21 18.36 11.86
N SER A 302 -19.09 19.30 11.52
CA SER A 302 -20.48 19.36 12.01
C SER A 302 -21.36 18.20 11.53
N ALA A 303 -21.09 17.62 10.35
CA ALA A 303 -21.85 16.48 9.84
C ALA A 303 -21.54 15.18 10.61
N LEU A 304 -20.28 14.96 10.99
CA LEU A 304 -19.88 13.88 11.91
C LEU A 304 -20.31 14.16 13.36
N ARG A 305 -20.34 15.43 13.77
CA ARG A 305 -20.81 15.88 15.09
C ARG A 305 -22.33 15.86 15.25
N LEU A 306 -23.11 15.73 14.18
CA LEU A 306 -24.57 15.57 14.24
C LEU A 306 -24.99 14.10 14.41
N GLY A 307 -24.23 13.15 13.84
CA GLY A 307 -24.49 11.71 14.03
C GLY A 307 -23.93 11.14 15.33
N LEU A 308 -22.81 11.67 15.84
CA LEU A 308 -22.19 11.15 17.07
C LEU A 308 -23.07 11.30 18.33
N PRO A 309 -23.78 12.43 18.57
CA PRO A 309 -24.67 12.58 19.72
C PRO A 309 -25.93 11.70 19.64
N GLU A 310 -26.45 11.45 18.43
CA GLU A 310 -27.56 10.50 18.24
C GLU A 310 -27.09 9.07 18.54
N LEU A 311 -25.91 8.68 18.04
CA LEU A 311 -25.32 7.38 18.32
C LEU A 311 -24.91 7.25 19.80
N GLN A 312 -24.36 8.30 20.40
CA GLN A 312 -24.02 8.38 21.81
C GLN A 312 -25.27 8.32 22.68
N SER A 313 -26.34 9.05 22.39
CA SER A 313 -27.59 8.98 23.17
C SER A 313 -28.31 7.64 22.99
N SER A 314 -28.22 7.03 21.80
CA SER A 314 -28.73 5.68 21.55
C SER A 314 -27.93 4.65 22.34
N VAL A 315 -26.60 4.77 22.38
CA VAL A 315 -25.73 3.87 23.15
C VAL A 315 -25.88 4.11 24.65
N GLU A 316 -25.95 5.35 25.12
CA GLU A 316 -26.17 5.72 26.52
C GLU A 316 -27.55 5.26 27.01
N GLY A 317 -28.63 5.50 26.26
CA GLY A 317 -29.96 5.01 26.63
C GLY A 317 -30.07 3.48 26.61
N THR A 318 -29.32 2.83 25.73
CA THR A 318 -29.20 1.37 25.69
C THR A 318 -28.39 0.83 26.87
N LEU A 319 -27.29 1.49 27.22
CA LEU A 319 -26.44 1.14 28.36
C LEU A 319 -27.13 1.43 29.70
N GLU A 320 -27.92 2.50 29.81
CA GLU A 320 -28.76 2.77 30.99
C GLU A 320 -29.84 1.70 31.17
N GLY A 321 -30.54 1.33 30.09
CA GLY A 321 -31.50 0.21 30.14
C GLY A 321 -30.86 -1.12 30.54
N LEU A 322 -29.62 -1.39 30.08
CA LEU A 322 -28.82 -2.54 30.51
C LEU A 322 -28.37 -2.42 31.97
N THR A 323 -27.97 -1.24 32.42
CA THR A 323 -27.50 -0.97 33.79
C THR A 323 -28.64 -1.19 34.78
N ASP A 324 -29.80 -0.58 34.56
CA ASP A 324 -30.95 -0.69 35.46
C ASP A 324 -31.46 -2.15 35.54
N LEU A 325 -31.44 -2.85 34.42
CA LEU A 325 -31.90 -4.23 34.37
C LEU A 325 -30.86 -5.21 34.97
N VAL A 326 -29.61 -5.14 34.53
CA VAL A 326 -28.56 -6.12 34.86
C VAL A 326 -27.88 -5.85 36.19
N LEU A 327 -27.82 -4.59 36.66
CA LEU A 327 -27.08 -4.23 37.86
C LEU A 327 -27.97 -4.04 39.09
N ASP A 328 -29.17 -3.50 38.91
CA ASP A 328 -30.03 -3.17 40.05
C ASP A 328 -31.16 -4.19 40.26
N SER A 329 -31.76 -4.70 39.18
CA SER A 329 -32.95 -5.57 39.28
C SER A 329 -32.63 -7.08 39.37
N VAL A 330 -31.70 -7.58 38.55
CA VAL A 330 -31.41 -9.02 38.45
C VAL A 330 -30.53 -9.55 39.58
N PRO A 331 -29.37 -8.94 39.94
CA PRO A 331 -28.50 -9.45 40.98
C PRO A 331 -29.18 -9.31 42.33
N THR A 332 -29.82 -8.18 42.61
CA THR A 332 -30.52 -7.97 43.88
C THR A 332 -31.61 -9.02 44.08
N ARG A 333 -32.47 -9.25 43.07
CA ARG A 333 -33.52 -10.28 43.15
C ARG A 333 -32.96 -11.70 43.19
N LEU A 334 -32.03 -12.08 42.31
CA LEU A 334 -31.44 -13.42 42.36
C LEU A 334 -30.73 -13.66 43.69
N THR A 335 -29.95 -12.70 44.18
CA THR A 335 -29.17 -12.88 45.40
C THR A 335 -30.08 -12.91 46.61
N THR A 336 -31.01 -11.97 46.81
CA THR A 336 -31.89 -12.04 47.99
C THR A 336 -32.81 -13.25 47.94
N THR A 337 -33.42 -13.53 46.78
CA THR A 337 -34.41 -14.60 46.66
C THR A 337 -33.78 -15.99 46.71
N LEU A 338 -32.68 -16.24 45.98
CA LEU A 338 -32.03 -17.56 46.03
C LEU A 338 -31.26 -17.76 47.32
N LEU A 339 -30.67 -16.71 47.91
CA LEU A 339 -30.02 -16.82 49.21
C LEU A 339 -31.05 -17.09 50.31
N ASP A 340 -32.19 -16.42 50.32
CA ASP A 340 -33.27 -16.69 51.29
C ASP A 340 -33.87 -18.10 51.09
N ALA A 341 -34.05 -18.53 49.83
CA ALA A 341 -34.51 -19.88 49.50
C ALA A 341 -33.49 -20.96 49.89
N THR A 342 -32.18 -20.71 49.67
CA THR A 342 -31.11 -21.62 50.08
C THR A 342 -30.90 -21.61 51.59
N GLN A 343 -31.04 -20.48 52.29
CA GLN A 343 -31.00 -20.42 53.75
C GLN A 343 -32.16 -21.21 54.36
N THR A 344 -33.36 -21.05 53.79
CA THR A 344 -34.57 -21.77 54.19
C THR A 344 -34.41 -23.27 53.92
N ALA A 345 -33.95 -23.65 52.72
CA ALA A 345 -33.68 -25.03 52.36
C ALA A 345 -32.56 -25.65 53.22
N LYS A 346 -31.47 -24.92 53.48
CA LYS A 346 -30.35 -25.35 54.33
C LYS A 346 -30.79 -25.59 55.77
N SER A 347 -31.60 -24.69 56.34
CA SER A 347 -32.16 -24.89 57.68
C SER A 347 -33.08 -26.12 57.77
N ALA A 348 -33.77 -26.48 56.69
CA ALA A 348 -34.53 -27.73 56.60
C ALA A 348 -33.63 -28.96 56.33
N LEU A 349 -32.56 -28.81 55.55
CA LEU A 349 -31.61 -29.86 55.14
C LEU A 349 -30.50 -30.16 56.16
N ASP A 350 -30.20 -29.27 57.10
CA ASP A 350 -29.23 -29.54 58.19
C ASP A 350 -29.67 -30.74 59.06
N SER A 351 -30.92 -31.21 58.89
CA SER A 351 -31.45 -32.47 59.43
C SER A 351 -31.14 -33.74 58.60
N LEU A 352 -30.63 -33.60 57.37
CA LEU A 352 -30.41 -34.67 56.37
C LEU A 352 -28.99 -34.59 55.78
N THR A 353 -28.02 -35.15 56.50
CA THR A 353 -26.57 -34.94 56.34
C THR A 353 -25.93 -35.49 55.05
N ALA A 354 -26.69 -36.14 54.15
CA ALA A 354 -26.14 -36.85 52.99
C ALA A 354 -26.12 -36.05 51.67
N ARG A 355 -26.72 -34.84 51.61
CA ARG A 355 -26.94 -34.11 50.33
C ARG A 355 -26.32 -32.71 50.28
N TYR A 356 -25.32 -32.48 51.12
CA TYR A 356 -24.59 -31.21 51.23
C TYR A 356 -23.83 -30.81 49.95
N SER A 357 -23.44 -31.78 49.11
CA SER A 357 -22.72 -31.53 47.85
C SER A 357 -23.54 -30.73 46.84
N ASP A 358 -24.85 -30.95 46.79
CA ASP A 358 -25.71 -30.35 45.75
C ASP A 358 -26.00 -28.88 46.09
N LEU A 359 -26.12 -28.55 47.38
CA LEU A 359 -26.19 -27.18 47.86
C LEU A 359 -24.88 -26.41 47.64
N GLN A 360 -23.72 -27.06 47.82
CA GLN A 360 -22.42 -26.44 47.50
C GLN A 360 -22.27 -26.15 46.00
N GLN A 361 -22.78 -27.02 45.13
CA GLN A 361 -22.79 -26.76 43.68
C GLN A 361 -23.69 -25.57 43.31
N LEU A 362 -24.82 -25.42 43.98
CA LEU A 362 -25.72 -24.27 43.80
C LEU A 362 -25.09 -22.96 44.31
N GLU A 363 -24.43 -22.99 45.47
CA GLU A 363 -23.71 -21.83 46.01
C GLU A 363 -22.55 -21.38 45.11
N ALA A 364 -21.75 -22.34 44.62
CA ALA A 364 -20.68 -22.07 43.65
C ALA A 364 -21.23 -21.52 42.33
N PHE A 365 -22.37 -22.02 41.87
CA PHE A 365 -23.06 -21.52 40.69
C PHE A 365 -23.54 -20.06 40.85
N ILE A 366 -24.17 -19.73 41.98
CA ILE A 366 -24.60 -18.36 42.31
C ILE A 366 -23.37 -17.42 42.43
N GLY A 367 -22.28 -17.90 43.00
CA GLY A 367 -21.00 -17.16 43.06
C GLY A 367 -20.45 -16.82 41.65
N GLY A 368 -20.47 -17.80 40.73
CA GLY A 368 -20.06 -17.59 39.35
C GLY A 368 -20.96 -16.62 38.57
N LEU A 369 -22.28 -16.64 38.83
CA LEU A 369 -23.23 -15.65 38.31
C LEU A 369 -22.87 -14.23 38.73
N ASN A 370 -22.64 -14.02 40.02
CA ASN A 370 -22.32 -12.71 40.56
C ASN A 370 -20.98 -12.17 40.03
N GLN A 371 -19.99 -13.03 39.86
CA GLN A 371 -18.69 -12.63 39.30
C GLN A 371 -18.78 -12.25 37.80
N GLY A 372 -19.57 -12.99 37.03
CA GLY A 372 -19.85 -12.66 35.62
C GLY A 372 -20.56 -11.30 35.48
N LEU A 373 -21.60 -11.06 36.28
CA LEU A 373 -22.34 -9.80 36.31
C LEU A 373 -21.44 -8.61 36.73
N ALA A 374 -20.55 -8.81 37.70
CA ALA A 374 -19.59 -7.78 38.12
C ALA A 374 -18.55 -7.44 37.02
N SER A 375 -18.16 -8.43 36.21
CA SER A 375 -17.23 -8.22 35.10
C SER A 375 -17.89 -7.46 33.95
N ILE A 376 -19.17 -7.76 33.66
CA ILE A 376 -19.99 -7.01 32.71
C ILE A 376 -20.15 -5.55 33.18
N LYS A 377 -20.41 -5.34 34.48
CA LYS A 377 -20.48 -4.01 35.09
C LYS A 377 -19.20 -3.19 34.83
N ALA A 378 -18.05 -3.76 35.16
CA ALA A 378 -16.76 -3.09 35.00
C ALA A 378 -16.48 -2.72 33.54
N GLY A 379 -16.89 -3.56 32.58
CA GLY A 379 -16.82 -3.27 31.16
C GLY A 379 -17.70 -2.09 30.74
N ILE A 380 -18.95 -2.06 31.21
CA ILE A 380 -19.89 -0.95 30.95
C ILE A 380 -19.39 0.36 31.56
N ASP A 381 -18.90 0.35 32.80
CA ASP A 381 -18.33 1.52 33.47
C ASP A 381 -17.07 2.04 32.76
N GLY A 382 -16.25 1.13 32.21
CA GLY A 382 -15.11 1.45 31.36
C GLY A 382 -15.52 2.18 30.07
N LEU A 383 -16.59 1.73 29.42
CA LEU A 383 -17.14 2.41 28.23
C LEU A 383 -17.72 3.78 28.57
N ARG A 384 -18.42 3.89 29.70
CA ARG A 384 -19.04 5.14 30.15
C ARG A 384 -17.99 6.20 30.50
N SER A 385 -16.94 5.80 31.21
CA SER A 385 -15.83 6.69 31.55
C SER A 385 -15.06 7.15 30.31
N ALA A 386 -14.87 6.27 29.31
CA ALA A 386 -14.22 6.62 28.05
C ALA A 386 -15.09 7.53 27.17
N ALA A 387 -16.42 7.38 27.18
CA ALA A 387 -17.36 8.23 26.45
C ALA A 387 -17.53 9.63 27.07
N ALA A 388 -17.27 9.77 28.38
CA ALA A 388 -17.44 11.03 29.12
C ALA A 388 -16.30 12.04 28.91
N ASP A 389 -15.14 11.65 28.35
CA ASP A 389 -14.04 12.56 28.05
C ASP A 389 -14.04 12.97 26.55
N PRO A 390 -14.47 14.22 26.22
CA PRO A 390 -14.54 14.69 24.84
C PRO A 390 -13.18 15.15 24.27
N SER A 391 -12.06 14.92 24.96
CA SER A 391 -10.75 15.36 24.48
C SER A 391 -10.34 14.64 23.20
N PRO A 392 -9.64 15.30 22.25
CA PRO A 392 -9.16 14.65 21.01
C PRO A 392 -8.23 13.46 21.27
N ALA A 393 -7.49 13.49 22.37
CA ALA A 393 -6.63 12.38 22.81
C ALA A 393 -7.47 11.21 23.34
N ALA A 394 -8.54 11.48 24.11
CA ALA A 394 -9.50 10.48 24.52
C ALA A 394 -10.25 9.89 23.32
N LEU A 395 -10.63 10.66 22.29
CA LEU A 395 -11.27 10.14 21.08
C LEU A 395 -10.35 9.20 20.25
N LEU A 396 -9.05 9.49 20.19
CA LEU A 396 -8.06 8.61 19.56
C LEU A 396 -7.82 7.34 20.39
N GLN A 397 -7.66 7.48 21.71
CA GLN A 397 -7.59 6.32 22.61
C GLN A 397 -8.89 5.51 22.61
N PHE A 398 -10.04 6.15 22.47
CA PHE A 398 -11.35 5.53 22.32
C PHE A 398 -11.38 4.69 21.04
N SER A 399 -10.89 5.21 19.90
CA SER A 399 -10.86 4.45 18.65
C SER A 399 -9.99 3.20 18.67
N VAL A 400 -8.97 3.14 19.55
CA VAL A 400 -8.04 2.01 19.68
C VAL A 400 -8.40 1.06 20.83
N ALA A 401 -8.88 1.60 21.97
CA ALA A 401 -9.22 0.82 23.16
C ALA A 401 -10.63 0.24 23.10
N VAL A 402 -11.60 0.94 22.51
CA VAL A 402 -13.00 0.50 22.43
C VAL A 402 -13.13 -0.83 21.69
N PRO A 403 -12.48 -1.10 20.54
CA PRO A 403 -12.56 -2.42 19.92
C PRO A 403 -12.14 -3.55 20.85
N HIS A 404 -11.09 -3.36 21.67
CA HIS A 404 -10.61 -4.38 22.59
C HIS A 404 -11.48 -4.52 23.86
N THR A 405 -11.90 -3.40 24.46
CA THR A 405 -12.75 -3.42 25.67
C THR A 405 -14.18 -3.85 25.34
N VAL A 406 -14.73 -3.38 24.23
CA VAL A 406 -16.03 -3.80 23.68
C VAL A 406 -15.94 -5.27 23.27
N SER A 407 -14.95 -5.69 22.48
CA SER A 407 -14.82 -7.11 22.12
C SER A 407 -14.68 -8.00 23.35
N GLY A 408 -13.89 -7.63 24.36
CA GLY A 408 -13.76 -8.42 25.59
C GLY A 408 -15.05 -8.52 26.40
N ALA A 409 -15.76 -7.40 26.59
CA ALA A 409 -17.05 -7.37 27.26
C ALA A 409 -18.12 -8.16 26.47
N LEU A 410 -18.05 -8.13 25.14
CA LEU A 410 -18.98 -8.82 24.25
C LEU A 410 -18.74 -10.31 24.18
N THR A 411 -17.49 -10.75 24.14
CA THR A 411 -17.15 -12.17 24.25
C THR A 411 -17.64 -12.72 25.58
N LEU A 412 -17.44 -11.99 26.69
CA LEU A 412 -18.00 -12.34 27.99
C LEU A 412 -19.52 -12.42 27.96
N ILE A 413 -20.19 -11.46 27.34
CA ILE A 413 -21.65 -11.45 27.18
C ILE A 413 -22.16 -12.64 26.36
N VAL A 414 -21.51 -12.95 25.24
CA VAL A 414 -21.88 -14.06 24.36
C VAL A 414 -21.64 -15.39 25.05
N ASP A 415 -20.46 -15.59 25.63
CA ASP A 415 -20.11 -16.78 26.41
C ASP A 415 -21.09 -16.97 27.56
N TYR A 416 -21.44 -15.91 28.27
CA TYR A 416 -22.39 -15.98 29.38
C TYR A 416 -23.81 -16.29 28.90
N SER A 417 -24.27 -15.65 27.83
CA SER A 417 -25.58 -15.91 27.23
C SER A 417 -25.74 -17.36 26.78
N SER A 418 -24.67 -17.98 26.27
CA SER A 418 -24.65 -19.38 25.86
C SER A 418 -24.78 -20.36 27.03
N GLN A 419 -24.38 -19.93 28.25
CA GLN A 419 -24.49 -20.72 29.46
C GLN A 419 -25.87 -20.60 30.14
N ILE A 420 -26.66 -19.55 29.84
CA ILE A 420 -27.99 -19.35 30.44
C ILE A 420 -28.92 -20.55 30.22
N PRO A 421 -29.08 -21.12 29.01
CA PRO A 421 -29.92 -22.31 28.79
C PRO A 421 -29.47 -23.52 29.61
N VAL A 422 -28.15 -23.76 29.66
CA VAL A 422 -27.56 -24.87 30.44
C VAL A 422 -27.84 -24.70 31.93
N ASN A 423 -27.76 -23.45 32.41
CA ASN A 423 -28.03 -23.12 33.80
C ASN A 423 -29.52 -23.21 34.16
N LEU A 424 -30.41 -22.80 33.25
CA LEU A 424 -31.85 -22.99 33.40
C LEU A 424 -32.22 -24.48 33.49
N GLN A 425 -31.56 -25.32 32.69
CA GLN A 425 -31.74 -26.77 32.73
C GLN A 425 -31.26 -27.38 34.05
N ARG A 426 -30.14 -26.89 34.61
CA ARG A 426 -29.66 -27.31 35.94
C ARG A 426 -30.66 -26.91 37.04
N LEU A 427 -31.26 -25.73 36.95
CA LEU A 427 -32.30 -25.28 37.86
C LEU A 427 -33.58 -26.13 37.74
N ASP A 428 -33.95 -26.58 36.54
CA ASP A 428 -35.04 -27.55 36.35
C ASP A 428 -34.75 -28.87 37.08
N THR A 429 -33.55 -29.42 36.91
CA THR A 429 -33.14 -30.67 37.59
C THR A 429 -33.13 -30.51 39.11
N LEU A 430 -32.61 -29.39 39.63
CA LEU A 430 -32.61 -29.07 41.05
C LEU A 430 -34.03 -28.94 41.62
N ALA A 431 -34.95 -28.33 40.86
CA ALA A 431 -36.34 -28.18 41.28
C ALA A 431 -37.05 -29.53 41.42
N VAL A 432 -36.78 -30.46 40.50
CA VAL A 432 -37.30 -31.84 40.57
C VAL A 432 -36.75 -32.55 41.81
N VAL A 433 -35.43 -32.45 42.04
CA VAL A 433 -34.80 -33.04 43.22
C VAL A 433 -35.35 -32.46 44.53
N LEU A 434 -35.57 -31.14 44.60
CA LEU A 434 -36.18 -30.47 45.75
C LEU A 434 -37.65 -30.89 45.95
N ALA A 435 -38.41 -31.01 44.86
CA ALA A 435 -39.81 -31.44 44.89
C ALA A 435 -39.97 -32.88 45.41
N ASP A 436 -39.02 -33.76 45.10
CA ASP A 436 -38.98 -35.14 45.58
C ASP A 436 -38.53 -35.26 47.05
N MET A 437 -37.81 -34.25 47.57
CA MET A 437 -37.25 -34.25 48.93
C MET A 437 -38.23 -33.75 50.00
N VAL A 438 -39.34 -33.13 49.62
CA VAL A 438 -40.28 -32.48 50.52
C VAL A 438 -41.51 -33.37 50.77
N THR A 439 -41.66 -33.89 52.00
CA THR A 439 -42.90 -34.55 52.46
C THR A 439 -44.03 -33.54 52.71
N GLU A 440 -45.26 -34.03 52.85
CA GLU A 440 -46.54 -33.28 52.90
C GLU A 440 -46.56 -31.99 53.75
N GLU A 441 -45.78 -31.89 54.84
CA GLU A 441 -45.73 -30.67 55.69
C GLU A 441 -44.96 -29.49 55.07
N ALA A 442 -44.19 -29.69 54.01
CA ALA A 442 -43.44 -28.63 53.34
C ALA A 442 -44.04 -28.19 51.99
N ALA A 443 -45.34 -28.43 51.76
CA ALA A 443 -46.08 -27.89 50.60
C ALA A 443 -46.01 -26.35 50.48
N ALA A 444 -45.96 -25.64 51.61
CA ALA A 444 -45.77 -24.18 51.65
C ALA A 444 -44.35 -23.77 51.20
N VAL A 445 -43.33 -24.54 51.58
CA VAL A 445 -41.94 -24.30 51.15
C VAL A 445 -41.78 -24.64 49.67
N ARG A 446 -42.38 -25.75 49.22
CA ARG A 446 -42.37 -26.16 47.82
C ARG A 446 -43.02 -25.12 46.91
N SER A 447 -44.21 -24.63 47.28
CA SER A 447 -44.90 -23.59 46.51
C SER A 447 -44.15 -22.25 46.51
N ALA A 448 -43.50 -21.88 47.62
CA ALA A 448 -42.62 -20.71 47.66
C ALA A 448 -41.41 -20.89 46.72
N VAL A 449 -40.72 -22.04 46.78
CA VAL A 449 -39.56 -22.35 45.92
C VAL A 449 -39.96 -22.40 44.44
N GLU A 450 -41.06 -23.08 44.09
CA GLU A 450 -41.56 -23.16 42.71
C GLU A 450 -41.94 -21.78 42.15
N ARG A 451 -42.54 -20.91 42.97
CA ARG A 451 -42.88 -19.54 42.59
C ARG A 451 -41.62 -18.72 42.33
N GLU A 452 -40.68 -18.69 43.27
CA GLU A 452 -39.43 -17.93 43.12
C GLU A 452 -38.58 -18.43 41.95
N LEU A 453 -38.55 -19.74 41.73
CA LEU A 453 -37.86 -20.35 40.61
C LEU A 453 -38.51 -19.97 39.27
N SER A 454 -39.84 -19.95 39.21
CA SER A 454 -40.59 -19.52 38.03
C SER A 454 -40.32 -18.05 37.69
N GLU A 455 -40.36 -17.17 38.71
CA GLU A 455 -40.03 -15.74 38.56
C GLU A 455 -38.57 -15.54 38.10
N THR A 456 -37.63 -16.29 38.68
CA THR A 456 -36.22 -16.27 38.30
C THR A 456 -35.99 -16.74 36.87
N LYS A 457 -36.68 -17.82 36.44
CA LYS A 457 -36.64 -18.31 35.05
C LYS A 457 -37.20 -17.29 34.07
N GLY A 458 -38.29 -16.61 34.44
CA GLY A 458 -38.86 -15.52 33.65
C GLY A 458 -37.88 -14.37 33.47
N ALA A 459 -37.23 -13.93 34.55
CA ALA A 459 -36.20 -12.89 34.51
C ALA A 459 -34.99 -13.28 33.65
N LEU A 460 -34.49 -14.52 33.80
CA LEU A 460 -33.37 -15.03 33.01
C LEU A 460 -33.69 -15.19 31.52
N ARG A 461 -34.92 -15.60 31.16
CA ARG A 461 -35.37 -15.64 29.76
C ARG A 461 -35.50 -14.25 29.16
N SER A 462 -36.08 -13.30 29.89
CA SER A 462 -36.15 -11.91 29.45
C SER A 462 -34.75 -11.32 29.26
N LEU A 463 -33.80 -11.66 30.14
CA LEU A 463 -32.41 -11.25 30.00
C LEU A 463 -31.79 -11.88 28.74
N ALA A 464 -31.93 -13.20 28.53
CA ALA A 464 -31.39 -13.89 27.36
C ALA A 464 -31.92 -13.30 26.02
N ASP A 465 -33.22 -13.03 25.94
CA ASP A 465 -33.84 -12.42 24.76
C ASP A 465 -33.29 -11.02 24.47
N GLN A 466 -33.03 -10.23 25.51
CA GLN A 466 -32.43 -8.90 25.35
C GLN A 466 -30.95 -8.99 24.97
N MET A 467 -30.18 -9.89 25.59
CA MET A 467 -28.77 -10.14 25.25
C MET A 467 -28.62 -10.60 23.79
N SER A 468 -29.55 -11.41 23.26
CA SER A 468 -29.57 -11.84 21.86
C SER A 468 -29.73 -10.65 20.90
N ARG A 469 -30.63 -9.70 21.20
CA ARG A 469 -30.82 -8.48 20.39
C ARG A 469 -29.56 -7.60 20.39
N TYR A 470 -28.85 -7.56 21.52
CA TYR A 470 -27.58 -6.82 21.62
C TYR A 470 -26.45 -7.50 20.85
N ALA A 471 -26.39 -8.83 20.82
CA ALA A 471 -25.40 -9.56 20.02
C ALA A 471 -25.50 -9.21 18.52
N THR A 472 -26.70 -8.97 17.99
CA THR A 472 -26.91 -8.56 16.60
C THR A 472 -26.44 -7.12 16.35
N LEU A 473 -26.73 -6.18 17.25
CA LEU A 473 -26.25 -4.79 17.17
C LEU A 473 -24.71 -4.73 17.21
N VAL A 474 -24.13 -5.61 18.02
CA VAL A 474 -22.70 -5.74 18.21
C VAL A 474 -21.98 -6.29 16.99
N GLN A 475 -22.53 -7.34 16.36
CA GLN A 475 -22.00 -7.83 15.10
C GLN A 475 -22.02 -6.75 14.02
N ALA A 476 -23.11 -5.97 13.94
CA ALA A 476 -23.20 -4.85 13.00
C ALA A 476 -22.13 -3.78 13.28
N LEU A 477 -21.86 -3.46 14.55
CA LEU A 477 -20.79 -2.52 14.93
C LEU A 477 -19.39 -3.06 14.62
N GLN A 478 -19.11 -4.34 14.90
CA GLN A 478 -17.85 -4.99 14.54
C GLN A 478 -17.61 -4.98 13.03
N GLU A 479 -18.64 -5.20 12.22
CA GLU A 479 -18.55 -5.13 10.76
C GLU A 479 -18.26 -3.70 10.28
N LEU A 480 -18.82 -2.69 10.95
CA LEU A 480 -18.59 -1.27 10.64
C LEU A 480 -17.16 -0.83 11.03
N PHE A 481 -16.66 -1.28 12.19
CA PHE A 481 -15.29 -0.98 12.63
C PHE A 481 -14.23 -1.68 11.79
N SER A 482 -14.44 -2.95 11.42
CA SER A 482 -13.50 -3.69 10.54
C SER A 482 -13.42 -3.08 9.13
N ARG A 483 -14.53 -2.57 8.58
CA ARG A 483 -14.53 -1.79 7.33
C ARG A 483 -13.72 -0.48 7.44
N ASN A 484 -13.80 0.22 8.57
CA ASN A 484 -13.04 1.46 8.78
C ASN A 484 -11.55 1.20 9.09
N GLN A 485 -11.23 0.09 9.76
CA GLN A 485 -9.84 -0.31 10.00
C GLN A 485 -9.13 -0.69 8.70
N ALA A 486 -9.85 -1.32 7.74
CA ALA A 486 -9.32 -1.58 6.40
C ALA A 486 -8.98 -0.28 5.63
N ILE A 487 -9.72 0.81 5.86
CA ILE A 487 -9.44 2.11 5.25
C ILE A 487 -8.24 2.82 5.91
N ALA A 488 -8.04 2.64 7.23
CA ALA A 488 -6.91 3.22 7.95
C ALA A 488 -5.59 2.44 7.76
N VAL A 489 -5.68 1.11 7.58
CA VAL A 489 -4.52 0.25 7.32
C VAL A 489 -4.04 0.35 5.87
N ALA A 490 -4.94 0.66 4.92
CA ALA A 490 -4.56 0.98 3.54
C ALA A 490 -3.72 2.28 3.41
N ASP A 491 -3.78 3.18 4.41
CA ASP A 491 -2.96 4.39 4.47
C ASP A 491 -1.58 4.17 5.13
N GLU A 492 -1.36 3.05 5.84
CA GLU A 492 -0.16 2.84 6.67
C GLU A 492 0.66 1.58 6.28
N LEU A 493 0.09 0.68 5.48
CA LEU A 493 0.77 -0.52 4.96
C LEU A 493 0.78 -0.49 3.43
N ASP A 494 1.60 0.41 2.90
CA ASP A 494 2.56 0.20 1.80
C ASP A 494 2.82 1.53 1.10
N ALA A 495 3.40 2.47 1.86
CA ALA A 495 4.20 3.55 1.30
C ALA A 495 5.46 2.95 0.65
N SER A 496 5.26 2.18 -0.41
CA SER A 496 6.12 2.25 -1.57
C SER A 496 6.44 3.73 -1.78
N ASN A 497 7.73 4.02 -2.03
CA ASN A 497 8.35 5.34 -2.09
C ASN A 497 7.84 6.19 -3.27
N VAL A 498 6.55 6.11 -3.55
CA VAL A 498 5.79 6.84 -4.56
C VAL A 498 5.48 8.18 -3.96
N ASP A 499 6.29 9.16 -4.37
CA ASP A 499 6.00 10.57 -4.11
C ASP A 499 4.52 10.82 -4.47
N PRO A 500 3.66 11.24 -3.51
CA PRO A 500 2.22 11.38 -3.72
C PRO A 500 1.88 12.43 -4.79
N ARG A 501 2.88 13.17 -5.25
CA ARG A 501 2.77 14.12 -6.37
C ARG A 501 2.82 13.45 -7.74
N VAL A 502 3.22 12.18 -7.85
CA VAL A 502 3.22 11.46 -9.13
C VAL A 502 1.79 10.99 -9.44
N ARG A 503 1.31 11.32 -10.63
CA ARG A 503 -0.02 10.96 -11.10
C ARG A 503 0.05 9.65 -11.90
N THR A 504 -0.81 8.71 -11.54
CA THR A 504 -1.08 7.51 -12.31
C THR A 504 -2.30 7.76 -13.20
N LEU A 505 -2.15 7.63 -14.52
CA LEU A 505 -3.20 7.91 -15.50
C LEU A 505 -3.77 6.62 -16.09
N ASP A 506 -5.08 6.54 -16.30
CA ASP A 506 -5.67 5.45 -17.09
C ASP A 506 -5.12 5.49 -18.54
N LEU A 507 -5.03 4.34 -19.20
CA LEU A 507 -4.43 4.26 -20.56
C LEU A 507 -5.11 5.17 -21.58
N ASP A 508 -6.41 5.41 -21.44
CA ASP A 508 -7.18 6.31 -22.30
C ASP A 508 -6.96 7.81 -21.98
N ALA A 509 -6.40 8.11 -20.82
CA ALA A 509 -6.06 9.46 -20.37
C ALA A 509 -4.57 9.79 -20.56
N VAL A 510 -3.77 8.84 -21.04
CA VAL A 510 -2.36 9.02 -21.34
C VAL A 510 -2.17 10.13 -22.39
N VAL A 511 -1.26 11.06 -22.09
CA VAL A 511 -0.93 12.26 -22.89
C VAL A 511 0.60 12.44 -22.97
N PRO A 512 1.14 13.29 -23.85
CA PRO A 512 2.58 13.56 -23.84
C PRO A 512 3.07 14.18 -22.53
N GLY A 513 4.17 13.65 -21.99
CA GLY A 513 4.87 14.22 -20.84
C GLY A 513 5.95 15.20 -21.29
N THR A 514 6.13 16.34 -20.61
CA THR A 514 7.18 17.32 -20.97
C THR A 514 8.09 17.60 -19.77
N VAL A 515 9.39 17.39 -19.96
CA VAL A 515 10.44 17.80 -19.02
C VAL A 515 11.07 19.10 -19.51
N PHE A 516 10.94 20.15 -18.69
CA PHE A 516 11.59 21.45 -18.95
C PHE A 516 12.99 21.45 -18.35
N LEU A 517 13.99 21.03 -19.13
CA LEU A 517 15.38 20.96 -18.66
C LEU A 517 15.91 22.33 -18.23
N ASN A 518 15.40 23.41 -18.84
CA ASN A 518 15.78 24.77 -18.49
C ASN A 518 15.25 25.20 -17.11
N ALA A 519 14.21 24.55 -16.59
CA ALA A 519 13.65 24.75 -15.26
C ALA A 519 14.37 23.87 -14.23
N THR A 520 14.90 22.73 -14.67
CA THR A 520 15.71 21.81 -13.86
C THR A 520 17.10 22.40 -13.61
N PRO A 521 17.67 22.26 -12.39
CA PRO A 521 19.04 22.69 -12.11
C PRO A 521 20.07 21.71 -12.70
N ALA A 522 19.95 21.36 -13.97
CA ALA A 522 20.84 20.41 -14.62
C ALA A 522 22.17 21.08 -15.02
N ASP A 523 23.28 20.47 -14.61
CA ASP A 523 24.62 20.84 -15.02
C ASP A 523 25.10 19.90 -16.15
N ARG A 524 26.16 20.32 -16.85
CA ARG A 524 26.79 19.48 -17.88
C ARG A 524 27.31 18.19 -17.26
N GLY A 525 27.04 17.06 -17.92
CA GLY A 525 27.48 15.74 -17.46
C GLY A 525 26.52 15.08 -16.46
N ASP A 526 25.47 15.80 -16.02
CA ASP A 526 24.35 15.17 -15.32
C ASP A 526 23.63 14.19 -16.26
N ALA A 527 22.90 13.24 -15.68
CA ALA A 527 22.09 12.28 -16.41
C ALA A 527 20.62 12.38 -15.97
N LEU A 528 19.72 12.69 -16.90
CA LEU A 528 18.28 12.63 -16.68
C LEU A 528 17.82 11.18 -16.86
N GLU A 529 17.37 10.55 -15.79
CA GLU A 529 16.65 9.29 -15.82
C GLU A 529 15.15 9.55 -16.00
N VAL A 530 14.53 8.89 -16.96
CA VAL A 530 13.08 8.81 -17.13
C VAL A 530 12.68 7.36 -16.89
N ARG A 531 11.73 7.13 -15.99
CA ARG A 531 11.14 5.83 -15.70
C ARG A 531 9.65 5.89 -16.02
N ALA A 532 9.20 4.97 -16.86
CA ALA A 532 7.80 4.77 -17.18
C ALA A 532 7.39 3.40 -16.65
N GLU A 533 6.22 3.33 -16.05
CA GLU A 533 5.70 2.13 -15.41
C GLU A 533 4.26 1.91 -15.86
N LEU A 534 3.98 0.68 -16.25
CA LEU A 534 2.61 0.18 -16.36
C LEU A 534 2.29 -0.48 -15.02
N VAL A 535 1.26 0.02 -14.33
CA VAL A 535 0.85 -0.46 -13.01
C VAL A 535 -0.58 -0.99 -13.06
N ALA A 536 -0.89 -1.99 -12.24
CA ALA A 536 -2.26 -2.43 -11.99
C ALA A 536 -2.47 -2.58 -10.50
N LEU A 537 -3.71 -2.57 -10.04
CA LEU A 537 -3.99 -2.94 -8.66
C LEU A 537 -3.99 -4.46 -8.55
N ASP A 538 -3.32 -4.99 -7.54
CA ASP A 538 -3.39 -6.40 -7.18
C ASP A 538 -4.72 -6.73 -6.46
N ASP A 539 -4.86 -7.98 -6.02
CA ASP A 539 -6.03 -8.46 -5.27
C ASP A 539 -6.18 -7.81 -3.88
N THR A 540 -5.13 -7.16 -3.38
CA THR A 540 -5.13 -6.38 -2.13
C THR A 540 -5.48 -4.90 -2.34
N GLY A 541 -5.55 -4.46 -3.60
CA GLY A 541 -5.74 -3.06 -3.95
C GLY A 541 -4.45 -2.24 -3.91
N GLN A 542 -3.29 -2.87 -3.86
CA GLN A 542 -1.98 -2.21 -3.96
C GLN A 542 -1.50 -2.13 -5.41
N GLU A 543 -0.76 -1.08 -5.76
CA GLU A 543 -0.21 -0.94 -7.11
C GLU A 543 0.96 -1.91 -7.35
N GLU A 544 0.72 -2.96 -8.14
CA GLU A 544 1.76 -3.83 -8.71
C GLU A 544 2.32 -3.19 -9.99
N THR A 545 3.65 -3.11 -10.12
CA THR A 545 4.28 -2.70 -11.38
C THR A 545 4.35 -3.88 -12.34
N LEU A 546 3.54 -3.84 -13.40
CA LEU A 546 3.47 -4.86 -14.44
C LEU A 546 4.71 -4.85 -15.34
N GLN A 547 5.07 -3.66 -15.81
CA GLN A 547 6.22 -3.45 -16.68
C GLN A 547 6.89 -2.13 -16.36
N GLU A 548 8.19 -2.07 -16.60
CA GLU A 548 9.01 -0.91 -16.33
C GLU A 548 9.98 -0.63 -17.49
N ALA A 549 10.04 0.62 -17.93
CA ALA A 549 11.02 1.11 -18.89
C ALA A 549 11.84 2.23 -18.25
N ARG A 550 13.17 2.11 -18.32
CA ARG A 550 14.12 3.15 -17.85
C ARG A 550 14.94 3.68 -19.02
N ARG A 551 15.01 5.00 -19.14
CA ARG A 551 15.86 5.69 -20.11
C ARG A 551 16.72 6.74 -19.46
N MET A 552 18.00 6.74 -19.84
CA MET A 552 19.00 7.68 -19.37
C MET A 552 19.38 8.64 -20.49
N PHE A 553 19.28 9.94 -20.24
CA PHE A 553 19.69 11.00 -21.15
C PHE A 553 20.86 11.78 -20.55
N ARG A 554 21.95 11.95 -21.30
CA ARG A 554 23.06 12.79 -20.84
C ARG A 554 22.71 14.25 -21.09
N VAL A 555 22.82 15.09 -20.07
CA VAL A 555 22.59 16.53 -20.19
C VAL A 555 23.89 17.20 -20.66
N GLU A 556 23.81 17.92 -21.77
CA GLU A 556 24.91 18.71 -22.31
C GLU A 556 24.50 20.18 -22.45
N ARG A 557 25.51 21.05 -22.60
CA ARG A 557 25.29 22.43 -23.02
C ARG A 557 25.61 22.53 -24.50
N LEU A 558 24.58 22.64 -25.34
CA LEU A 558 24.74 22.74 -26.80
C LEU A 558 24.59 24.19 -27.28
N GLY A 559 25.03 24.45 -28.51
CA GLY A 559 25.01 25.75 -29.14
C GLY A 559 26.06 26.71 -28.58
N LEU A 560 25.73 28.00 -28.59
CA LEU A 560 26.60 29.05 -28.07
C LEU A 560 26.46 29.16 -26.54
N THR A 561 27.52 28.85 -25.82
CA THR A 561 27.54 28.81 -24.36
C THR A 561 28.68 29.66 -23.83
N SER A 562 28.43 30.44 -22.78
CA SER A 562 29.48 31.19 -22.11
C SER A 562 29.74 30.63 -20.73
N ASP A 563 30.99 30.42 -20.39
CA ASP A 563 31.44 29.93 -19.10
C ASP A 563 32.36 30.98 -18.44
N PHE A 564 32.34 31.03 -17.11
CA PHE A 564 33.21 31.90 -16.30
C PHE A 564 34.04 31.04 -15.37
N SER A 565 35.35 31.20 -15.41
CA SER A 565 36.31 30.29 -14.78
C SER A 565 37.49 31.06 -14.20
N ALA A 566 38.13 30.49 -13.17
CA ALA A 566 39.37 31.00 -12.63
C ALA A 566 40.50 30.05 -13.03
N HIS A 567 41.56 30.58 -13.62
CA HIS A 567 42.70 29.79 -14.09
C HIS A 567 44.00 30.27 -13.47
N LEU A 568 44.93 29.33 -13.31
CA LEU A 568 46.34 29.65 -13.20
C LEU A 568 46.93 29.68 -14.61
N ILE A 569 47.40 30.86 -15.03
CA ILE A 569 48.07 31.03 -16.32
C ILE A 569 49.57 31.22 -16.09
N PHE A 570 50.36 30.86 -17.09
CA PHE A 570 51.80 31.05 -17.14
C PHE A 570 52.07 32.13 -18.17
N VAL A 571 52.52 33.30 -17.74
CA VAL A 571 52.68 34.52 -18.54
C VAL A 571 54.14 34.76 -18.91
N ASN A 572 54.38 35.31 -20.10
CA ASN A 572 55.71 35.75 -20.53
C ASN A 572 55.56 37.02 -21.38
N ARG A 573 56.36 38.05 -21.08
CA ARG A 573 56.35 39.35 -21.77
C ARG A 573 56.90 39.18 -23.19
N PHE A 574 56.30 39.86 -24.17
CA PHE A 574 56.91 39.97 -25.48
C PHE A 574 58.06 40.97 -25.44
N GLY A 575 59.21 40.63 -26.00
CA GLY A 575 60.23 41.63 -26.32
C GLY A 575 61.17 42.03 -25.18
N THR A 576 61.22 41.29 -24.06
CA THR A 576 62.31 41.37 -23.06
C THR A 576 63.60 40.79 -23.63
N GLY A 577 64.08 41.40 -24.71
CA GLY A 577 65.27 41.03 -25.47
C GLY A 577 66.54 41.73 -24.98
N ASP A 578 66.62 42.13 -23.70
CA ASP A 578 67.90 42.49 -23.12
C ASP A 578 68.73 41.20 -23.01
N SER A 579 69.77 41.11 -23.84
CA SER A 579 70.59 39.93 -24.11
C SER A 579 71.27 39.29 -22.89
N ASP A 580 71.14 39.90 -21.71
CA ASP A 580 71.71 39.41 -20.45
C ASP A 580 70.68 38.74 -19.51
N GLN A 581 69.38 38.74 -19.83
CA GLN A 581 68.36 37.92 -19.14
C GLN A 581 67.93 36.75 -20.03
N SER A 582 68.76 35.69 -20.07
CA SER A 582 68.62 34.57 -21.01
C SER A 582 67.49 33.58 -20.71
N ASP A 583 66.72 33.75 -19.65
CA ASP A 583 65.72 32.75 -19.26
C ASP A 583 64.34 33.37 -19.36
N ALA A 584 63.75 33.28 -20.55
CA ALA A 584 62.33 33.54 -20.81
C ALA A 584 61.47 32.54 -20.02
N SER A 585 61.37 32.76 -18.71
CA SER A 585 60.63 31.90 -17.81
C SER A 585 59.19 32.38 -17.75
N PHE A 586 58.25 31.45 -17.93
CA PHE A 586 56.86 31.79 -17.72
C PHE A 586 56.56 31.88 -16.23
N GLU A 587 55.95 32.98 -15.81
CA GLU A 587 55.58 33.23 -14.43
C GLU A 587 54.11 32.88 -14.18
N PRO A 588 53.77 32.24 -13.06
CA PRO A 588 52.39 31.90 -12.74
C PRO A 588 51.60 33.15 -12.31
N ALA A 589 50.44 33.37 -12.91
CA ALA A 589 49.54 34.47 -12.63
C ALA A 589 48.10 33.95 -12.46
N PRO A 590 47.37 34.33 -11.39
CA PRO A 590 45.96 34.00 -11.29
C PRO A 590 45.15 34.85 -12.27
N SER A 591 44.16 34.25 -12.91
CA SER A 591 43.29 34.91 -13.89
C SER A 591 41.83 34.50 -13.74
N ALA A 592 40.94 35.39 -14.16
CA ALA A 592 39.52 35.14 -14.34
C ALA A 592 39.18 35.27 -15.84
N SER A 593 38.46 34.30 -16.38
CA SER A 593 38.17 34.20 -17.81
C SER A 593 36.67 34.14 -18.05
N TRP A 594 36.23 34.76 -19.14
CA TRP A 594 34.92 34.56 -19.75
C TRP A 594 35.12 33.94 -21.13
N THR A 595 34.71 32.68 -21.30
CA THR A 595 34.94 31.89 -22.51
C THR A 595 33.61 31.57 -23.20
N LEU A 596 33.56 31.75 -24.51
CA LEU A 596 32.44 31.41 -25.37
C LEU A 596 32.77 30.13 -26.15
N HIS A 597 32.00 29.08 -25.95
CA HIS A 597 32.09 27.82 -26.69
C HIS A 597 30.95 27.71 -27.70
N HIS A 598 31.24 27.06 -28.83
CA HIS A 598 30.21 26.63 -29.77
C HIS A 598 30.20 25.10 -29.86
N ARG A 599 29.27 24.50 -29.10
CA ARG A 599 29.14 23.05 -28.97
C ARG A 599 28.08 22.53 -29.94
N ILE A 600 28.48 21.61 -30.82
CA ILE A 600 27.55 20.91 -31.71
C ILE A 600 27.29 19.50 -31.17
N ARG A 601 26.08 18.99 -31.41
CA ARG A 601 25.70 17.61 -31.09
C ARG A 601 26.46 16.66 -32.03
N SER A 602 27.65 16.25 -31.64
CA SER A 602 28.45 15.28 -32.41
C SER A 602 29.25 14.38 -31.48
N THR A 603 29.42 13.12 -31.87
CA THR A 603 30.28 12.13 -31.20
C THR A 603 31.71 12.13 -31.74
N ASN A 604 32.08 13.17 -32.49
CA ASN A 604 33.35 13.25 -33.22
C ASN A 604 34.41 14.08 -32.47
N LEU A 605 35.56 14.29 -33.12
CA LEU A 605 36.67 15.08 -32.57
C LEU A 605 36.28 16.50 -32.13
N TRP A 606 35.20 17.10 -32.65
CA TRP A 606 34.79 18.44 -32.24
C TRP A 606 34.36 18.50 -30.77
N SER A 607 33.62 17.49 -30.28
CA SER A 607 33.26 17.43 -28.86
C SER A 607 34.46 17.15 -27.96
N PHE A 608 35.52 16.53 -28.51
CA PHE A 608 36.78 16.31 -27.79
C PHE A 608 37.60 17.60 -27.68
N PHE A 609 37.71 18.38 -28.76
CA PHE A 609 38.42 19.66 -28.74
C PHE A 609 37.65 20.75 -28.00
N ASP A 610 36.32 20.77 -28.10
CA ASP A 610 35.42 21.75 -27.46
C ASP A 610 35.98 23.18 -27.48
N PRO A 611 36.30 23.73 -28.68
CA PRO A 611 37.06 24.96 -28.78
C PRO A 611 36.28 26.15 -28.21
N GLY A 612 36.97 26.98 -27.43
CA GLY A 612 36.44 28.21 -26.85
C GLY A 612 37.22 29.44 -27.30
N ILE A 613 36.56 30.58 -27.36
CA ILE A 613 37.19 31.90 -27.52
C ILE A 613 36.74 32.80 -26.37
N GLY A 614 37.64 33.55 -25.76
CA GLY A 614 37.30 34.30 -24.56
C GLY A 614 38.16 35.53 -24.33
N VAL A 615 37.82 36.22 -23.24
CA VAL A 615 38.62 37.28 -22.65
C VAL A 615 39.00 36.90 -21.24
N ASN A 616 40.16 37.34 -20.77
CA ASN A 616 40.58 37.15 -19.39
C ASN A 616 41.10 38.44 -18.75
N THR A 617 41.08 38.43 -17.42
CA THR A 617 41.76 39.42 -16.57
C THR A 617 42.74 38.66 -15.69
N ALA A 618 43.99 39.11 -15.62
CA ALA A 618 45.05 38.45 -14.85
C ALA A 618 45.68 39.42 -13.84
N ALA A 619 46.08 38.89 -12.68
CA ALA A 619 46.99 39.59 -11.78
C ALA A 619 48.42 39.21 -12.17
N LEU A 620 49.19 40.19 -12.61
CA LEU A 620 50.55 40.04 -13.10
C LEU A 620 51.54 40.54 -12.04
N ASP A 621 52.69 39.91 -11.97
CA ASP A 621 53.77 40.23 -11.03
C ASP A 621 55.11 40.19 -11.77
N PHE A 622 55.24 41.10 -12.72
CA PHE A 622 56.41 41.12 -13.58
C PHE A 622 57.54 42.01 -13.03
N ASP A 623 57.24 42.88 -12.05
CA ASP A 623 58.21 43.78 -11.41
C ASP A 623 57.94 43.77 -9.90
N ASP A 624 58.97 43.60 -9.07
CA ASP A 624 58.90 43.28 -7.63
C ASP A 624 58.08 44.25 -6.73
N ASP A 625 57.68 45.41 -7.25
CA ASP A 625 57.20 46.52 -6.43
C ASP A 625 55.69 46.77 -6.49
N ASN A 626 54.92 46.23 -7.45
CA ASN A 626 53.48 46.52 -7.54
C ASN A 626 52.64 45.41 -8.19
N PHE A 627 51.41 45.23 -7.69
CA PHE A 627 50.36 44.45 -8.33
C PHE A 627 49.96 45.05 -9.68
N GLN A 628 50.02 44.25 -10.75
CA GLN A 628 49.68 44.67 -12.11
C GLN A 628 48.43 43.93 -12.61
N ILE A 629 47.62 44.58 -13.44
CA ILE A 629 46.42 44.00 -14.03
C ILE A 629 46.62 43.83 -15.54
N GLY A 630 46.49 42.60 -16.00
CA GLY A 630 46.45 42.26 -17.41
C GLY A 630 45.03 42.03 -17.91
N VAL A 631 44.76 42.41 -19.15
CA VAL A 631 43.56 42.02 -19.89
C VAL A 631 43.96 41.33 -21.19
N GLY A 632 43.32 40.22 -21.54
CA GLY A 632 43.71 39.44 -22.71
C GLY A 632 42.55 38.75 -23.40
N MET A 633 42.89 38.16 -24.55
CA MET A 633 42.03 37.27 -25.30
C MET A 633 42.69 35.89 -25.34
N HIS A 634 41.88 34.84 -25.26
CA HIS A 634 42.37 33.47 -25.38
C HIS A 634 41.51 32.63 -26.30
N VAL A 635 42.14 31.54 -26.73
CA VAL A 635 41.48 30.35 -27.23
C VAL A 635 41.66 29.21 -26.23
N THR A 636 40.64 28.38 -26.04
CA THR A 636 40.72 27.17 -25.23
C THR A 636 40.48 25.93 -26.08
N LEU A 637 41.08 24.82 -25.64
CA LEU A 637 40.96 23.49 -26.22
C LEU A 637 40.81 22.45 -25.10
N PHE A 638 40.21 21.31 -25.46
CA PHE A 638 39.97 20.16 -24.61
C PHE A 638 39.14 20.49 -23.37
N ASN A 639 38.02 21.21 -23.58
CA ASN A 639 37.14 21.63 -22.51
C ASN A 639 37.87 22.48 -21.44
N ASP A 640 38.51 23.56 -21.89
CA ASP A 640 39.26 24.52 -21.06
C ASP A 640 40.55 24.00 -20.39
N LEU A 641 40.86 22.71 -20.54
CA LEU A 641 42.10 22.12 -20.03
C LEU A 641 43.35 22.87 -20.52
N LEU A 642 43.39 23.24 -21.80
CA LEU A 642 44.48 24.00 -22.40
C LEU A 642 43.97 25.36 -22.88
N THR A 643 44.54 26.41 -22.33
CA THR A 643 44.27 27.79 -22.74
C THR A 643 45.53 28.39 -23.34
N TYR A 644 45.41 29.14 -24.44
CA TYR A 644 46.49 29.97 -24.97
C TYR A 644 45.94 31.35 -25.30
N GLY A 645 46.67 32.40 -24.93
CA GLY A 645 46.21 33.76 -25.18
C GLY A 645 47.32 34.78 -25.26
N VAL A 646 46.89 35.98 -25.62
CA VAL A 646 47.70 37.19 -25.65
C VAL A 646 46.98 38.26 -24.86
N GLY A 647 47.74 39.05 -24.12
CA GLY A 647 47.20 40.10 -23.27
C GLY A 647 48.06 41.34 -23.23
N TYR A 648 47.49 42.35 -22.58
CA TYR A 648 48.04 43.67 -22.42
C TYR A 648 48.02 44.03 -20.94
N ASN A 649 49.19 44.35 -20.39
CA ASN A 649 49.39 44.81 -19.04
C ASN A 649 49.03 46.30 -18.96
N LEU A 650 48.01 46.62 -18.17
CA LEU A 650 47.50 47.97 -18.02
C LEU A 650 48.41 48.86 -17.16
N ASN A 651 49.38 48.27 -16.46
CA ASN A 651 50.24 48.93 -15.48
C ASN A 651 51.69 49.13 -15.95
N ALA A 652 52.07 48.60 -17.12
CA ALA A 652 53.44 48.72 -17.64
C ALA A 652 53.55 49.86 -18.66
N ASP A 653 54.57 50.72 -18.48
CA ASP A 653 54.84 51.87 -19.34
C ASP A 653 55.48 51.48 -20.69
N SER A 654 56.18 50.35 -20.74
CA SER A 654 56.76 49.74 -21.95
C SER A 654 56.63 48.21 -21.90
N ASP A 655 56.73 47.53 -23.05
CA ASP A 655 56.67 46.06 -23.17
C ASP A 655 55.45 45.43 -22.48
N ASN A 656 54.32 46.11 -22.62
CA ASN A 656 53.05 45.75 -21.99
C ASN A 656 52.34 44.56 -22.61
N TRP A 657 52.78 44.06 -23.76
CA TRP A 657 52.21 42.86 -24.34
C TRP A 657 52.79 41.61 -23.70
N TYR A 658 51.95 40.63 -23.40
CA TYR A 658 52.37 39.31 -22.93
C TYR A 658 51.60 38.20 -23.67
N HIS A 659 52.20 37.02 -23.76
CA HIS A 659 51.47 35.80 -24.09
C HIS A 659 51.37 34.90 -22.88
N TYR A 660 50.42 33.98 -22.90
CA TYR A 660 50.26 33.03 -21.82
C TYR A 660 49.72 31.70 -22.31
N PHE A 661 50.06 30.65 -21.56
CA PHE A 661 49.33 29.40 -21.61
C PHE A 661 48.76 29.11 -20.23
N GLY A 662 47.52 28.62 -20.19
CA GLY A 662 46.85 28.18 -18.97
C GLY A 662 46.66 26.68 -18.99
N VAL A 663 46.78 26.07 -17.82
CA VAL A 663 46.33 24.71 -17.60
C VAL A 663 45.32 24.75 -16.48
N GLU A 664 44.15 24.15 -16.68
CA GLU A 664 43.14 24.05 -15.62
C GLU A 664 43.54 22.95 -14.62
N VAL A 665 44.49 23.29 -13.73
CA VAL A 665 45.11 22.35 -12.80
C VAL A 665 44.07 21.67 -11.90
N LEU A 666 43.02 22.40 -11.48
CA LEU A 666 41.96 21.84 -10.63
C LEU A 666 41.17 20.74 -11.35
N GLN A 667 40.75 21.01 -12.58
CA GLN A 667 40.01 20.03 -13.39
C GLN A 667 40.91 18.85 -13.79
N ALA A 668 42.19 19.10 -14.08
CA ALA A 668 43.17 18.05 -14.33
C ALA A 668 43.35 17.14 -13.09
N LEU A 669 43.44 17.71 -11.89
CA LEU A 669 43.53 16.96 -10.64
C LEU A 669 42.25 16.19 -10.31
N GLU A 670 41.07 16.75 -10.59
CA GLU A 670 39.79 16.05 -10.44
C GLU A 670 39.66 14.88 -11.44
N THR A 671 40.08 15.11 -12.69
CA THR A 671 40.07 14.07 -13.74
C THR A 671 41.02 12.94 -13.39
N VAL A 672 42.25 13.26 -12.99
CA VAL A 672 43.25 12.27 -12.55
C VAL A 672 42.78 11.56 -11.28
N GLY A 673 42.26 12.30 -10.29
CA GLY A 673 41.74 11.74 -9.05
C GLY A 673 40.57 10.77 -9.26
N SER A 674 39.65 11.08 -10.18
CA SER A 674 38.53 10.19 -10.53
C SER A 674 38.99 8.94 -11.28
N ALA A 675 39.95 9.08 -12.21
CA ALA A 675 40.55 7.95 -12.92
C ALA A 675 41.31 7.00 -11.98
N PHE A 676 42.12 7.52 -11.05
CA PHE A 676 42.82 6.72 -10.05
C PHE A 676 41.88 6.14 -8.99
N GLY A 677 40.84 6.88 -8.58
CA GLY A 677 39.81 6.41 -7.64
C GLY A 677 38.99 5.24 -8.17
N GLY A 678 38.71 5.21 -9.48
CA GLY A 678 38.09 4.06 -10.15
C GLY A 678 39.00 2.83 -10.20
N LEU A 679 40.29 3.02 -10.45
CA LEU A 679 41.31 1.96 -10.48
C LEU A 679 41.56 1.32 -9.10
N LEU A 680 41.54 2.11 -8.02
CA LEU A 680 41.75 1.61 -6.66
C LEU A 680 40.51 0.91 -6.07
N LYS A 681 39.29 1.28 -6.49
CA LYS A 681 38.06 0.59 -6.05
C LYS A 681 37.75 -0.69 -6.82
N GLY A 682 38.32 -0.88 -8.01
CA GLY A 682 38.14 -2.10 -8.82
C GLY A 682 39.00 -3.30 -8.39
N GLY A 683 39.91 -3.15 -7.43
CA GLY A 683 40.86 -4.20 -7.02
C GLY A 683 40.50 -4.98 -5.74
N GLY A 684 39.33 -4.74 -5.14
CA GLY A 684 38.93 -5.29 -3.83
C GLY A 684 37.86 -6.40 -3.87
N GLY A 685 37.78 -7.16 -4.96
CA GLY A 685 36.86 -8.28 -5.12
C GLY A 685 37.52 -9.44 -5.85
N GLY A 686 38.36 -10.18 -5.13
CA GLY A 686 38.91 -11.48 -5.50
C GLY A 686 38.82 -12.39 -4.30
#